data_AF-A0A2D9ZAN1-F1
#
_entry.id   AF-A0A2D9ZAN1-F1
#
_cell.length_a   1.000
_cell.length_b   1.000
_cell.length_c   1.000
_cell.angle_alpha   90.00
_cell.angle_beta   90.00
_cell.angle_gamma   90.00
#
_symmetry.space_group_name_H-M   'P 1'
#
loop_
_entity.id
_entity.type
_entity.pdbx_description
1 polymer ?
#
loop_
_entity_poly.entity_id
_entity_poly.type
_entity_poly.pdbx_seq_one_letter_code
_entity_poly.pdbx_strand_id
1 'polypeptide(L)'
;MASIQFRLFLLPTALLAYSVLFAADIRQALAEESADAKSVEQLTTELKPSLVTISTKGRDGKYQGVGTGFVIDADGLIVTNLHVIGDSREFRIEDSEGGELKVTGIHASDRTMDLAIIQVQADALKPLPLGDINSLAQGAPIIVMGNPHGLRNSVVAGVNSGIREIDGRKMMQLAIPIEPGNSGGPVLDMYGRVHGIVTMKSLVTANLGFAVDIAPLKALLDSPNPVSIDKWLTIGSLDPRDWKPVFGAQWKQRGGRILVGGAGAGFAGRSLCLYQGDVPEIPYEIQVRVKLDDEKGAAGLVFFSDGRNKHYGFYPTNNKVRFTLFEGSSVFTWTVLYDQPFDGYQAGEFNTLKARIEEDRFKLYVNGQLVLESTNRNLTGGTPGLAKFRETAADFRNFQVAKKIDAATLSEAERNELSEAITAIPPLADLQPDALSPFLDSPIESRAILHAEAKRLEQKLAELKKLDADVHTAAVAQEMKRHFGAYEKQLSEQEDKQAVSLDLINAALIIASVDEQDINIEAYLRQVERMVGDIRSQLADNASPDEVRKALNHYLFEDNGFHGARFDYYHRANSYMNRLLDDREGLPITLSVLYMELGKRLGLQIDGVGIPGHFIVRQRIDDEMLYIDPFDEGKELSMDEVKNLATGDRPDRFDERFLETASPKNILMRMLNNLLGLAQDEEDKEGMLRYLEVLMALDETHVQNRGMRAIVRFETGRKQAAINDLDYFLDTRPPELDLNQIQQMRDYFSQ
;
A
#
# COMPACT_ATOMS: atom_id res chain seq x y z
N MET A 1 74.15 26.42 -38.12
CA MET A 1 74.10 26.55 -39.59
C MET A 1 72.70 26.18 -40.07
N ALA A 2 72.40 26.30 -41.37
CA ALA A 2 71.09 26.00 -41.98
C ALA A 2 70.64 24.53 -41.75
N SER A 3 69.38 24.11 -41.93
CA SER A 3 68.15 24.79 -42.43
C SER A 3 66.92 24.24 -41.66
N ILE A 4 65.67 24.66 -41.89
CA ILE A 4 64.78 24.21 -43.00
C ILE A 4 63.64 25.23 -43.18
N GLN A 5 63.17 25.43 -44.42
CA GLN A 5 61.95 26.18 -44.76
C GLN A 5 60.88 25.28 -45.38
N PHE A 6 59.61 25.68 -45.20
CA PHE A 6 58.45 25.39 -46.06
C PHE A 6 58.23 23.96 -46.59
N ARG A 7 57.15 23.33 -46.11
CA ARG A 7 56.10 22.77 -46.99
C ARG A 7 54.75 22.72 -46.27
N LEU A 8 53.81 23.53 -46.75
CA LEU A 8 52.38 23.45 -46.46
C LEU A 8 51.65 23.21 -47.80
N PHE A 9 50.32 23.00 -47.75
CA PHE A 9 49.42 22.72 -48.89
C PHE A 9 49.57 21.35 -49.56
N LEU A 10 48.78 20.38 -49.09
CA LEU A 10 48.00 19.43 -49.92
C LEU A 10 47.09 18.52 -49.05
N LEU A 11 46.13 19.08 -48.29
CA LEU A 11 45.17 18.27 -47.50
C LEU A 11 43.78 18.87 -47.13
N PRO A 12 43.15 19.79 -47.89
CA PRO A 12 41.77 20.22 -47.60
C PRO A 12 40.68 19.31 -48.20
N THR A 13 41.01 18.45 -49.18
CA THR A 13 40.03 17.69 -49.97
C THR A 13 39.58 16.37 -49.32
N ALA A 14 40.49 15.65 -48.65
CA ALA A 14 40.16 14.36 -48.03
C ALA A 14 39.16 14.46 -46.86
N LEU A 15 39.28 15.52 -46.05
CA LEU A 15 38.36 15.80 -44.93
C LEU A 15 36.94 16.17 -45.41
N LEU A 16 36.80 16.80 -46.58
CA LEU A 16 35.50 17.07 -47.19
C LEU A 16 34.86 15.79 -47.76
N ALA A 17 35.66 14.87 -48.32
CA ALA A 17 35.15 13.59 -48.80
C ALA A 17 34.65 12.71 -47.63
N TYR A 18 35.40 12.65 -46.52
CA TYR A 18 35.01 11.87 -45.34
C TYR A 18 33.74 12.40 -44.66
N SER A 19 33.57 13.73 -44.55
CA SER A 19 32.35 14.30 -43.97
C SER A 19 31.12 14.15 -44.86
N VAL A 20 31.30 14.15 -46.19
CA VAL A 20 30.21 13.85 -47.15
C VAL A 20 29.80 12.37 -47.10
N LEU A 21 30.75 11.44 -46.93
CA LEU A 21 30.45 10.02 -46.75
C LEU A 21 29.71 9.76 -45.43
N PHE A 22 30.21 10.24 -44.30
CA PHE A 22 29.53 10.09 -43.00
C PHE A 22 28.14 10.74 -43.00
N ALA A 23 27.97 11.88 -43.68
CA ALA A 23 26.67 12.52 -43.85
C ALA A 23 25.76 11.78 -44.85
N ALA A 24 26.29 10.95 -45.74
CA ALA A 24 25.52 10.06 -46.61
C ALA A 24 25.05 8.83 -45.82
N ASP A 25 25.92 8.17 -45.06
CA ASP A 25 25.57 7.01 -44.21
C ASP A 25 24.53 7.39 -43.15
N ILE A 26 24.70 8.54 -42.46
CA ILE A 26 23.70 9.05 -41.49
C ILE A 26 22.39 9.41 -42.20
N ARG A 27 22.43 9.97 -43.42
CA ARG A 27 21.21 10.22 -44.21
C ARG A 27 20.55 8.95 -44.69
N GLN A 28 21.31 7.90 -44.96
CA GLN A 28 20.78 6.61 -45.39
C GLN A 28 20.14 5.88 -44.20
N ALA A 29 20.78 5.84 -43.03
CA ALA A 29 20.19 5.28 -41.82
C ALA A 29 18.90 6.03 -41.40
N LEU A 30 18.91 7.37 -41.42
CA LEU A 30 17.71 8.18 -41.17
C LEU A 30 16.64 8.03 -42.26
N ALA A 31 17.05 7.75 -43.51
CA ALA A 31 16.11 7.45 -44.59
C ALA A 31 15.49 6.05 -44.46
N GLU A 32 16.27 5.06 -44.01
CA GLU A 32 15.83 3.69 -43.75
C GLU A 32 14.88 3.63 -42.54
N GLU A 33 15.17 4.34 -41.45
CA GLU A 33 14.18 4.60 -40.38
C GLU A 33 12.90 5.25 -40.94
N SER A 34 13.03 6.31 -41.76
CA SER A 34 11.86 6.98 -42.36
C SER A 34 11.09 6.12 -43.38
N ALA A 35 11.66 5.00 -43.84
CA ALA A 35 11.07 4.13 -44.85
C ALA A 35 10.35 2.91 -44.25
N ASP A 36 10.74 2.45 -43.06
CA ASP A 36 10.06 1.36 -42.33
C ASP A 36 9.05 1.87 -41.28
N ALA A 37 8.92 3.19 -41.13
CA ALA A 37 7.86 3.83 -40.36
C ALA A 37 6.49 3.54 -40.99
N LYS A 38 5.75 2.60 -40.39
CA LYS A 38 4.47 2.09 -40.87
C LYS A 38 3.36 3.13 -40.69
N SER A 39 2.35 3.08 -41.56
CA SER A 39 1.14 3.87 -41.38
C SER A 39 0.33 3.40 -40.17
N VAL A 40 -0.47 4.30 -39.59
CA VAL A 40 -1.39 3.97 -38.49
C VAL A 40 -2.32 2.82 -38.86
N GLU A 41 -2.79 2.76 -40.11
CA GLU A 41 -3.66 1.69 -40.65
C GLU A 41 -2.93 0.33 -40.73
N GLN A 42 -1.66 0.33 -41.14
CA GLN A 42 -0.84 -0.88 -41.18
C GLN A 42 -0.60 -1.41 -39.77
N LEU A 43 -0.15 -0.56 -38.84
CA LEU A 43 0.08 -0.92 -37.43
C LEU A 43 -1.21 -1.41 -36.76
N THR A 44 -2.34 -0.74 -36.98
CA THR A 44 -3.65 -1.16 -36.45
C THR A 44 -4.01 -2.57 -36.90
N THR A 45 -3.79 -2.87 -38.18
CA THR A 45 -4.11 -4.17 -38.78
C THR A 45 -3.16 -5.27 -38.29
N GLU A 46 -1.87 -4.95 -38.13
CA GLU A 46 -0.82 -5.90 -37.74
C GLU A 46 -0.83 -6.22 -36.24
N LEU A 47 -1.11 -5.22 -35.38
CA LEU A 47 -0.97 -5.32 -33.93
C LEU A 47 -2.29 -5.63 -33.20
N LYS A 48 -3.44 -5.51 -33.87
CA LYS A 48 -4.76 -5.89 -33.33
C LYS A 48 -4.78 -7.25 -32.60
N PRO A 49 -4.21 -8.35 -33.14
CA PRO A 49 -4.22 -9.67 -32.47
C PRO A 49 -3.44 -9.74 -31.15
N SER A 50 -2.67 -8.70 -30.82
CA SER A 50 -1.88 -8.60 -29.59
C SER A 50 -2.59 -7.79 -28.49
N LEU A 51 -3.80 -7.30 -28.76
CA LEU A 51 -4.59 -6.53 -27.80
C LEU A 51 -5.68 -7.39 -27.19
N VAL A 52 -5.94 -7.17 -25.90
CA VAL A 52 -7.07 -7.79 -25.19
C VAL A 52 -7.95 -6.73 -24.53
N THR A 53 -9.23 -7.04 -24.45
CA THR A 53 -10.23 -6.25 -23.72
C THR A 53 -10.35 -6.83 -22.31
N ILE A 54 -10.04 -6.02 -21.30
CA ILE A 54 -10.24 -6.41 -19.90
C ILE A 54 -11.50 -5.73 -19.39
N SER A 55 -12.34 -6.45 -18.67
CA SER A 55 -13.60 -5.92 -18.17
C SER A 55 -13.93 -6.43 -16.77
N THR A 56 -14.18 -5.53 -15.82
CA THR A 56 -14.52 -5.92 -14.43
C THR A 56 -16.00 -6.24 -14.30
N LYS A 57 -16.41 -7.05 -13.32
CA LYS A 57 -17.83 -7.34 -13.10
C LYS A 57 -18.52 -6.16 -12.40
N GLY A 58 -19.47 -5.56 -13.12
CA GLY A 58 -20.32 -4.48 -12.64
C GLY A 58 -21.41 -4.95 -11.67
N ARG A 59 -22.07 -3.97 -11.03
CA ARG A 59 -23.08 -4.22 -9.97
C ARG A 59 -24.37 -4.86 -10.47
N ASP A 60 -24.60 -4.82 -11.79
CA ASP A 60 -25.73 -5.46 -12.46
C ASP A 60 -25.40 -6.88 -12.98
N GLY A 61 -24.23 -7.42 -12.59
CA GLY A 61 -23.75 -8.74 -13.02
C GLY A 61 -23.20 -8.76 -14.45
N LYS A 62 -23.27 -7.66 -15.20
CA LYS A 62 -22.61 -7.51 -16.50
C LYS A 62 -21.18 -7.03 -16.31
N TYR A 63 -20.32 -7.30 -17.26
CA TYR A 63 -18.99 -6.69 -17.26
C TYR A 63 -19.08 -5.19 -17.62
N GLN A 64 -18.46 -4.35 -16.80
CA GLN A 64 -18.46 -2.88 -16.84
C GLN A 64 -17.10 -2.36 -16.38
N GLY A 65 -16.73 -1.15 -16.83
CA GLY A 65 -15.36 -0.69 -16.68
C GLY A 65 -14.47 -1.51 -17.61
N VAL A 66 -14.41 -1.07 -18.87
CA VAL A 66 -13.48 -1.61 -19.85
C VAL A 66 -12.12 -0.97 -19.60
N GLY A 67 -11.08 -1.80 -19.61
CA GLY A 67 -9.70 -1.40 -19.83
C GLY A 67 -9.12 -2.21 -20.98
N THR A 68 -7.90 -1.88 -21.36
CA THR A 68 -7.12 -2.64 -22.33
C THR A 68 -6.05 -3.43 -21.59
N GLY A 69 -5.65 -4.56 -22.16
CA GLY A 69 -4.34 -5.13 -21.92
C GLY A 69 -3.68 -5.48 -23.24
N PHE A 70 -2.41 -5.87 -23.19
CA PHE A 70 -1.69 -6.34 -24.37
C PHE A 70 -0.83 -7.56 -24.06
N VAL A 71 -0.71 -8.43 -25.05
CA VAL A 71 0.12 -9.63 -25.01
C VAL A 71 1.59 -9.22 -25.10
N ILE A 72 2.40 -9.79 -24.22
CA ILE A 72 3.86 -9.57 -24.18
C ILE A 72 4.66 -10.86 -24.34
N ASP A 73 4.02 -12.01 -24.15
CA ASP A 73 4.60 -13.33 -24.42
C ASP A 73 3.57 -14.27 -25.07
N ALA A 74 4.05 -15.25 -25.84
CA ALA A 74 3.21 -16.19 -26.58
C ALA A 74 2.49 -17.21 -25.68
N ASP A 75 3.06 -17.55 -24.52
CA ASP A 75 2.54 -18.56 -23.56
C ASP A 75 1.53 -17.97 -22.56
N GLY A 76 0.98 -16.78 -22.86
CA GLY A 76 -0.22 -16.26 -22.18
C GLY A 76 0.01 -15.14 -21.16
N LEU A 77 1.14 -14.41 -21.23
CA LEU A 77 1.37 -13.22 -20.39
C LEU A 77 0.75 -11.96 -21.01
N ILE A 78 -0.12 -11.31 -20.24
CA ILE A 78 -0.89 -10.12 -20.61
C ILE A 78 -0.61 -9.00 -19.61
N VAL A 79 -0.28 -7.81 -20.10
CA VAL A 79 -0.02 -6.63 -19.28
C VAL A 79 -1.21 -5.69 -19.26
N THR A 80 -1.50 -5.11 -18.10
CA THR A 80 -2.46 -4.03 -17.89
C THR A 80 -2.10 -3.24 -16.61
N ASN A 81 -2.95 -2.28 -16.20
CA ASN A 81 -2.81 -1.64 -14.90
C ASN A 81 -3.48 -2.42 -13.77
N LEU A 82 -2.93 -2.33 -12.56
CA LEU A 82 -3.53 -3.00 -11.39
C LEU A 82 -4.95 -2.49 -11.10
N HIS A 83 -5.20 -1.19 -11.29
CA HIS A 83 -6.54 -0.63 -11.11
C HIS A 83 -7.58 -1.12 -12.15
N VAL A 84 -7.15 -1.63 -13.31
CA VAL A 84 -8.03 -2.12 -14.39
C VAL A 84 -8.67 -3.46 -14.01
N ILE A 85 -7.92 -4.39 -13.43
CA ILE A 85 -8.52 -5.58 -12.79
C ILE A 85 -9.17 -5.20 -11.44
N GLY A 86 -8.56 -4.27 -10.72
CA GLY A 86 -9.03 -3.71 -9.46
C GLY A 86 -8.90 -4.67 -8.28
N ASP A 87 -8.74 -4.11 -7.08
CA ASP A 87 -8.60 -4.88 -5.83
C ASP A 87 -9.70 -5.95 -5.68
N SER A 88 -9.30 -7.20 -5.93
CA SER A 88 -10.07 -8.42 -5.70
C SER A 88 -11.47 -8.42 -6.31
N ARG A 89 -11.58 -7.99 -7.57
CA ARG A 89 -12.82 -8.09 -8.36
C ARG A 89 -12.77 -9.28 -9.29
N GLU A 90 -13.94 -9.83 -9.60
CA GLU A 90 -14.10 -10.72 -10.74
C GLU A 90 -13.94 -9.89 -12.03
N PHE A 91 -13.07 -10.34 -12.93
CA PHE A 91 -12.82 -9.72 -14.23
C PHE A 91 -12.74 -10.77 -15.33
N ARG A 92 -12.96 -10.34 -16.56
CA ARG A 92 -12.89 -11.13 -17.79
C ARG A 92 -11.84 -10.51 -18.71
N ILE A 93 -11.15 -11.37 -19.46
CA ILE A 93 -10.30 -10.99 -20.59
C ILE A 93 -10.92 -11.55 -21.87
N GLU A 94 -11.11 -10.70 -22.88
CA GLU A 94 -11.50 -11.09 -24.24
C GLU A 94 -10.37 -10.74 -25.23
N ASP A 95 -10.11 -11.61 -26.22
CA ASP A 95 -9.17 -11.33 -27.32
C ASP A 95 -9.71 -10.27 -28.32
N SER A 96 -8.93 -9.98 -29.38
CA SER A 96 -9.25 -8.97 -30.39
C SER A 96 -10.49 -9.26 -31.25
N GLU A 97 -10.93 -10.52 -31.30
CA GLU A 97 -12.15 -10.98 -31.98
C GLU A 97 -13.32 -11.20 -31.00
N GLY A 98 -13.02 -11.38 -29.72
CA GLY A 98 -13.97 -11.57 -28.63
C GLY A 98 -14.03 -12.97 -28.01
N GLY A 99 -13.01 -13.81 -28.22
CA GLY A 99 -12.87 -15.07 -27.48
C GLY A 99 -12.48 -14.81 -26.02
N GLU A 100 -13.09 -15.53 -25.08
CA GLU A 100 -12.81 -15.38 -23.64
C GLU A 100 -11.53 -16.13 -23.26
N LEU A 101 -10.50 -15.40 -22.82
CA LEU A 101 -9.24 -15.98 -22.36
C LEU A 101 -9.35 -16.33 -20.88
N LYS A 102 -9.17 -17.62 -20.55
CA LYS A 102 -9.31 -18.12 -19.18
C LYS A 102 -8.11 -17.69 -18.33
N VAL A 103 -8.33 -16.73 -17.45
CA VAL A 103 -7.38 -16.33 -16.40
C VAL A 103 -7.10 -17.51 -15.46
N THR A 104 -5.82 -17.78 -15.19
CA THR A 104 -5.39 -18.79 -14.20
C THR A 104 -4.80 -18.12 -12.95
N GLY A 105 -4.19 -16.95 -13.11
CA GLY A 105 -3.68 -16.15 -12.01
C GLY A 105 -3.14 -14.80 -12.46
N ILE A 106 -2.66 -14.03 -11.49
CA ILE A 106 -1.76 -12.92 -11.69
C ILE A 106 -0.34 -13.51 -11.74
N HIS A 107 0.43 -13.24 -12.79
CA HIS A 107 1.81 -13.71 -12.92
C HIS A 107 2.77 -12.81 -12.11
N ALA A 108 2.55 -11.50 -12.16
CA ALA A 108 3.22 -10.52 -11.32
C ALA A 108 2.33 -9.29 -11.13
N SER A 109 2.47 -8.56 -10.03
CA SER A 109 1.81 -7.26 -9.86
C SER A 109 2.57 -6.31 -8.95
N ASP A 110 2.45 -5.03 -9.27
CA ASP A 110 3.07 -3.93 -8.54
C ASP A 110 1.99 -2.86 -8.25
N ARG A 111 1.74 -2.63 -6.96
CA ARG A 111 0.78 -1.63 -6.47
C ARG A 111 1.33 -0.21 -6.50
N THR A 112 2.64 -0.06 -6.39
CA THR A 112 3.34 1.22 -6.51
C THR A 112 3.35 1.67 -7.97
N MET A 113 3.72 0.83 -8.93
CA MET A 113 3.71 1.21 -10.34
C MET A 113 2.35 1.07 -11.04
N ASP A 114 1.31 0.60 -10.34
CA ASP A 114 -0.04 0.36 -10.89
C ASP A 114 0.01 -0.61 -12.09
N LEU A 115 0.74 -1.73 -11.95
CA LEU A 115 0.95 -2.73 -13.01
C LEU A 115 0.45 -4.12 -12.60
N ALA A 116 -0.07 -4.86 -13.56
CA ALA A 116 -0.37 -6.27 -13.42
C ALA A 116 0.02 -7.04 -14.71
N ILE A 117 0.80 -8.10 -14.54
CA ILE A 117 0.97 -9.16 -15.54
C ILE A 117 0.02 -10.29 -15.16
N ILE A 118 -0.85 -10.68 -16.07
CA ILE A 118 -1.90 -11.69 -15.88
C ILE A 118 -1.52 -12.92 -16.69
N GLN A 119 -1.60 -14.10 -16.07
CA GLN A 119 -1.49 -15.37 -16.77
C GLN A 119 -2.88 -15.81 -17.24
N VAL A 120 -2.99 -16.07 -18.54
CA VAL A 120 -4.13 -16.80 -19.13
C VAL A 120 -3.70 -18.17 -19.64
N GLN A 121 -4.67 -19.06 -19.79
CA GLN A 121 -4.55 -20.29 -20.56
C GLN A 121 -4.95 -20.01 -22.02
N ALA A 122 -3.96 -19.96 -22.91
CA ALA A 122 -4.13 -19.74 -24.35
C ALA A 122 -3.02 -20.42 -25.14
N ASP A 123 -3.29 -20.82 -26.39
CA ASP A 123 -2.29 -21.42 -27.29
C ASP A 123 -1.74 -20.35 -28.24
N ALA A 124 -0.45 -20.02 -28.12
CA ALA A 124 0.32 -19.15 -29.03
C ALA A 124 -0.30 -17.77 -29.33
N LEU A 125 -0.34 -16.89 -28.33
CA LEU A 125 -0.69 -15.48 -28.53
C LEU A 125 0.40 -14.72 -29.30
N LYS A 126 0.06 -13.58 -29.93
CA LYS A 126 1.03 -12.71 -30.62
C LYS A 126 1.54 -11.61 -29.67
N PRO A 127 2.80 -11.61 -29.19
CA PRO A 127 3.32 -10.54 -28.35
C PRO A 127 3.59 -9.23 -29.11
N LEU A 128 3.53 -8.10 -28.39
CA LEU A 128 4.04 -6.81 -28.85
C LEU A 128 5.53 -6.65 -28.48
N PRO A 129 6.38 -6.11 -29.37
CA PRO A 129 7.75 -5.77 -29.01
C PRO A 129 7.77 -4.59 -28.05
N LEU A 130 8.65 -4.63 -27.04
CA LEU A 130 8.86 -3.52 -26.10
C LEU A 130 9.91 -2.54 -26.64
N GLY A 131 9.77 -1.26 -26.31
CA GLY A 131 10.69 -0.17 -26.64
C GLY A 131 11.28 0.48 -25.39
N ASP A 132 12.03 1.57 -25.58
CA ASP A 132 12.56 2.40 -24.49
C ASP A 132 11.90 3.78 -24.52
N ILE A 133 11.29 4.21 -23.41
CA ILE A 133 10.73 5.55 -23.23
C ILE A 133 11.70 6.68 -23.61
N ASN A 134 13.01 6.48 -23.39
CA ASN A 134 14.03 7.50 -23.64
C ASN A 134 14.40 7.62 -25.13
N SER A 135 14.12 6.58 -25.93
CA SER A 135 14.32 6.59 -27.39
C SER A 135 13.24 7.42 -28.14
N LEU A 136 12.11 7.68 -27.49
CA LEU A 136 10.97 8.37 -28.10
C LEU A 136 11.05 9.88 -27.83
N ALA A 137 11.56 10.64 -28.81
CA ALA A 137 11.75 12.09 -28.68
C ALA A 137 10.45 12.87 -28.33
N GLN A 138 10.61 14.03 -27.69
CA GLN A 138 9.48 14.95 -27.47
C GLN A 138 8.99 15.48 -28.83
N GLY A 139 7.67 15.40 -29.07
CA GLY A 139 7.04 15.67 -30.35
C GLY A 139 7.03 14.48 -31.32
N ALA A 140 7.65 13.35 -30.98
CA ALA A 140 7.59 12.14 -31.81
C ALA A 140 6.14 11.61 -31.89
N PRO A 141 5.72 11.13 -33.07
CA PRO A 141 4.36 10.64 -33.27
C PRO A 141 4.17 9.27 -32.62
N ILE A 142 3.01 9.08 -31.98
CA ILE A 142 2.60 7.86 -31.28
C ILE A 142 1.22 7.43 -31.71
N ILE A 143 0.91 6.16 -31.47
CA ILE A 143 -0.46 5.64 -31.45
C ILE A 143 -0.72 4.94 -30.12
N VAL A 144 -1.86 5.23 -29.50
CA VAL A 144 -2.40 4.39 -28.41
C VAL A 144 -3.50 3.53 -29.00
N MET A 145 -3.46 2.23 -28.72
CA MET A 145 -4.54 1.31 -29.07
C MET A 145 -5.29 0.86 -27.82
N GLY A 146 -6.58 0.63 -27.95
CA GLY A 146 -7.39 0.09 -26.86
C GLY A 146 -8.85 -0.11 -27.19
N ASN A 147 -9.66 -0.28 -26.15
CA ASN A 147 -11.11 -0.48 -26.26
C ASN A 147 -11.94 0.59 -25.51
N PRO A 148 -11.81 1.88 -25.89
CA PRO A 148 -12.60 2.96 -25.30
C PRO A 148 -14.09 2.71 -25.51
N HIS A 149 -14.85 2.79 -24.41
CA HIS A 149 -16.31 2.59 -24.38
C HIS A 149 -16.85 1.28 -25.00
N GLY A 150 -16.02 0.24 -25.18
CA GLY A 150 -16.43 -1.01 -25.82
C GLY A 150 -16.41 -0.97 -27.36
N LEU A 151 -15.92 0.12 -27.97
CA LEU A 151 -15.64 0.21 -29.40
C LEU A 151 -14.31 -0.52 -29.70
N ARG A 152 -14.42 -1.85 -29.82
CA ARG A 152 -13.30 -2.80 -29.99
C ARG A 152 -12.28 -2.30 -31.02
N ASN A 153 -11.01 -2.24 -30.62
CA ASN A 153 -9.86 -1.89 -31.46
C ASN A 153 -9.87 -0.43 -31.97
N SER A 154 -10.16 0.53 -31.08
CA SER A 154 -9.99 1.96 -31.41
C SER A 154 -8.52 2.37 -31.30
N VAL A 155 -8.11 3.30 -32.16
CA VAL A 155 -6.73 3.78 -32.25
C VAL A 155 -6.68 5.29 -32.19
N VAL A 156 -5.84 5.84 -31.32
CA VAL A 156 -5.69 7.27 -31.08
C VAL A 156 -4.25 7.69 -31.40
N ALA A 157 -4.08 8.38 -32.53
CA ALA A 157 -2.79 8.96 -32.91
C ALA A 157 -2.57 10.32 -32.23
N GLY A 158 -1.31 10.64 -31.90
CA GLY A 158 -0.91 11.93 -31.32
C GLY A 158 0.60 12.02 -31.17
N VAL A 159 1.09 12.74 -30.15
CA VAL A 159 2.54 12.89 -29.90
C VAL A 159 2.93 12.71 -28.43
N ASN A 160 4.16 12.25 -28.20
CA ASN A 160 4.83 12.36 -26.91
C ASN A 160 5.03 13.84 -26.56
N SER A 161 4.39 14.34 -25.49
CA SER A 161 4.55 15.73 -25.02
C SER A 161 5.72 15.92 -24.06
N GLY A 162 6.43 14.85 -23.69
CA GLY A 162 7.61 14.85 -22.84
C GLY A 162 7.49 13.84 -21.69
N ILE A 163 8.56 13.70 -20.91
CA ILE A 163 8.58 12.85 -19.71
C ILE A 163 8.41 13.73 -18.47
N ARG A 164 7.69 13.22 -17.47
CA ARG A 164 7.44 13.88 -16.18
C ARG A 164 7.74 12.92 -15.03
N GLU A 165 7.94 13.51 -13.86
CA GLU A 165 8.01 12.82 -12.59
C GLU A 165 6.79 13.28 -11.77
N ILE A 166 5.99 12.33 -11.31
CA ILE A 166 4.71 12.56 -10.60
C ILE A 166 4.65 11.54 -9.48
N ASP A 167 4.51 12.00 -8.23
CA ASP A 167 4.45 11.16 -7.02
C ASP A 167 5.59 10.12 -6.95
N GLY A 168 6.82 10.56 -7.27
CA GLY A 168 8.04 9.74 -7.33
C GLY A 168 8.18 8.85 -8.57
N ARG A 169 7.24 8.91 -9.51
CA ARG A 169 7.15 7.97 -10.66
C ARG A 169 7.43 8.68 -11.97
N LYS A 170 8.30 8.08 -12.79
CA LYS A 170 8.55 8.51 -14.17
C LYS A 170 7.37 8.11 -15.07
N MET A 171 6.78 9.09 -15.75
CA MET A 171 5.62 8.92 -16.62
C MET A 171 5.81 9.63 -17.96
N MET A 172 5.26 9.04 -19.03
CA MET A 172 5.09 9.74 -20.32
C MET A 172 3.91 10.72 -20.21
N GLN A 173 4.12 11.97 -20.60
CA GLN A 173 3.04 12.94 -20.83
C GLN A 173 2.61 12.85 -22.30
N LEU A 174 1.36 12.51 -22.59
CA LEU A 174 0.86 12.26 -23.94
C LEU A 174 -0.10 13.37 -24.39
N ALA A 175 0.06 13.91 -25.61
CA ALA A 175 -0.93 14.77 -26.25
C ALA A 175 -1.85 13.93 -27.15
N ILE A 176 -2.84 13.33 -26.51
CA ILE A 176 -3.93 12.57 -27.12
C ILE A 176 -5.21 12.75 -26.27
N PRO A 177 -6.41 12.63 -26.88
CA PRO A 177 -7.62 12.38 -26.11
C PRO A 177 -7.55 10.98 -25.49
N ILE A 178 -7.37 10.90 -24.17
CA ILE A 178 -7.47 9.63 -23.42
C ILE A 178 -8.89 9.49 -22.89
N GLU A 179 -9.58 8.38 -23.20
CA GLU A 179 -10.92 8.09 -22.69
C GLU A 179 -10.98 6.72 -21.98
N PRO A 180 -11.99 6.49 -21.11
CA PRO A 180 -12.12 5.24 -20.37
C PRO A 180 -12.19 4.01 -21.29
N GLY A 181 -11.26 3.07 -21.10
CA GLY A 181 -10.99 1.93 -21.97
C GLY A 181 -9.61 1.96 -22.64
N ASN A 182 -8.94 3.12 -22.68
CA ASN A 182 -7.52 3.20 -23.05
C ASN A 182 -6.58 2.80 -21.90
N SER A 183 -7.02 2.87 -20.63
CA SER A 183 -6.20 2.49 -19.47
C SER A 183 -5.79 1.02 -19.53
N GLY A 184 -4.54 0.72 -19.18
CA GLY A 184 -3.85 -0.56 -19.40
C GLY A 184 -3.37 -0.78 -20.85
N GLY A 185 -3.70 0.11 -21.78
CA GLY A 185 -3.33 -0.01 -23.20
C GLY A 185 -1.92 0.48 -23.54
N PRO A 186 -1.29 -0.08 -24.59
CA PRO A 186 0.07 0.26 -24.97
C PRO A 186 0.17 1.63 -25.66
N VAL A 187 1.20 2.39 -25.30
CA VAL A 187 1.69 3.55 -26.08
C VAL A 187 2.71 3.04 -27.08
N LEU A 188 2.37 3.10 -28.38
CA LEU A 188 3.17 2.57 -29.47
C LEU A 188 3.84 3.67 -30.29
N ASP A 189 5.04 3.39 -30.82
CA ASP A 189 5.66 4.17 -31.88
C ASP A 189 5.21 3.72 -33.29
N MET A 190 5.75 4.37 -34.33
CA MET A 190 5.41 4.06 -35.74
C MET A 190 6.12 2.81 -36.30
N TYR A 191 6.85 2.06 -35.47
CA TYR A 191 7.37 0.74 -35.81
C TYR A 191 6.60 -0.39 -35.08
N GLY A 192 5.78 -0.03 -34.08
CA GLY A 192 4.94 -0.94 -33.32
C GLY A 192 5.53 -1.37 -31.96
N ARG A 193 6.50 -0.63 -31.43
CA ARG A 193 7.14 -0.91 -30.13
C ARG A 193 6.40 -0.22 -28.99
N VAL A 194 6.22 -0.89 -27.84
CA VAL A 194 5.53 -0.33 -26.66
C VAL A 194 6.51 0.47 -25.80
N HIS A 195 6.25 1.77 -25.60
CA HIS A 195 7.09 2.67 -24.78
C HIS A 195 6.50 3.00 -23.41
N GLY A 196 5.23 2.66 -23.17
CA GLY A 196 4.56 2.88 -21.88
C GLY A 196 3.13 2.33 -21.85
N ILE A 197 2.52 2.35 -20.66
CA ILE A 197 1.21 1.77 -20.37
C ILE A 197 0.28 2.89 -19.88
N VAL A 198 -0.73 3.24 -20.68
CA VAL A 198 -1.66 4.35 -20.36
C VAL A 198 -2.37 4.06 -19.05
N THR A 199 -2.28 4.95 -18.05
CA THR A 199 -3.00 4.78 -16.76
C THR A 199 -4.06 5.86 -16.57
N MET A 200 -3.68 7.14 -16.50
CA MET A 200 -4.55 8.23 -16.03
C MET A 200 -4.71 9.40 -17.03
N LYS A 201 -5.87 10.05 -16.99
CA LYS A 201 -6.16 11.30 -17.73
C LYS A 201 -5.81 12.51 -16.86
N SER A 202 -5.33 13.59 -17.46
CA SER A 202 -5.11 14.86 -16.74
C SER A 202 -6.43 15.43 -16.24
N LEU A 203 -6.53 15.69 -14.93
CA LEU A 203 -7.67 16.41 -14.32
C LEU A 203 -7.72 17.89 -14.72
N VAL A 204 -6.67 18.42 -15.35
CA VAL A 204 -6.54 19.83 -15.73
C VAL A 204 -6.91 20.09 -17.20
N THR A 205 -6.66 19.13 -18.11
CA THR A 205 -6.86 19.30 -19.55
C THR A 205 -7.27 18.01 -20.26
N ALA A 206 -8.34 18.04 -21.05
CA ALA A 206 -8.93 16.85 -21.67
C ALA A 206 -8.04 16.17 -22.75
N ASN A 207 -7.17 16.93 -23.41
CA ASN A 207 -6.27 16.45 -24.47
C ASN A 207 -4.90 16.02 -23.92
N LEU A 208 -4.82 15.72 -22.63
CA LEU A 208 -3.59 15.31 -21.96
C LEU A 208 -3.85 14.10 -21.07
N GLY A 209 -2.95 13.13 -21.12
CA GLY A 209 -2.94 12.02 -20.19
C GLY A 209 -1.55 11.44 -20.01
N PHE A 210 -1.45 10.42 -19.18
CA PHE A 210 -0.19 9.88 -18.71
C PHE A 210 -0.13 8.36 -18.84
N ALA A 211 1.05 7.88 -19.20
CA ALA A 211 1.38 6.46 -19.20
C ALA A 211 2.54 6.19 -18.24
N VAL A 212 2.48 5.05 -17.54
CA VAL A 212 3.60 4.49 -16.80
C VAL A 212 4.71 4.14 -17.78
N ASP A 213 5.96 4.33 -17.39
CA ASP A 213 7.14 3.82 -18.13
C ASP A 213 6.98 2.30 -18.39
N ILE A 214 7.49 1.80 -19.51
CA ILE A 214 7.54 0.36 -19.81
C ILE A 214 8.74 -0.33 -19.15
N ALA A 215 9.78 0.43 -18.75
CA ALA A 215 10.97 -0.15 -18.12
C ALA A 215 10.71 -1.02 -16.86
N PRO A 216 9.78 -0.68 -15.94
CA PRO A 216 9.42 -1.53 -14.80
C PRO A 216 8.84 -2.88 -15.20
N LEU A 217 8.17 -2.97 -16.36
CA LEU A 217 7.64 -4.24 -16.87
C LEU A 217 8.76 -5.24 -17.14
N LYS A 218 9.92 -4.79 -17.64
CA LYS A 218 11.05 -5.69 -17.87
C LYS A 218 11.52 -6.29 -16.54
N ALA A 219 11.64 -5.48 -15.49
CA ALA A 219 12.00 -5.98 -14.17
C ALA A 219 10.95 -6.97 -13.63
N LEU A 220 9.65 -6.70 -13.83
CA LEU A 220 8.54 -7.61 -13.46
C LEU A 220 8.55 -8.95 -14.21
N LEU A 221 9.21 -9.02 -15.37
CA LEU A 221 9.43 -10.26 -16.13
C LEU A 221 10.76 -10.94 -15.77
N ASP A 222 11.79 -10.15 -15.47
CA ASP A 222 13.07 -10.64 -15.00
C ASP A 222 12.98 -11.26 -13.58
N SER A 223 11.91 -10.99 -12.80
CA SER A 223 11.64 -11.62 -11.48
C SER A 223 10.15 -11.52 -11.01
N PRO A 224 9.23 -12.41 -11.41
CA PRO A 224 7.79 -12.28 -11.15
C PRO A 224 7.30 -12.71 -9.74
N ASN A 225 6.10 -12.27 -9.33
CA ASN A 225 5.44 -12.62 -8.05
C ASN A 225 3.98 -13.17 -8.22
N PRO A 226 3.79 -14.50 -8.41
CA PRO A 226 2.53 -15.06 -8.92
C PRO A 226 1.46 -15.41 -7.85
N VAL A 227 0.18 -15.18 -8.18
CA VAL A 227 -1.00 -15.43 -7.33
C VAL A 227 -2.16 -16.10 -8.11
N SER A 228 -2.70 -17.19 -7.59
CA SER A 228 -3.84 -17.92 -8.21
C SER A 228 -5.18 -17.16 -8.14
N ILE A 229 -5.98 -17.25 -9.21
CA ILE A 229 -7.20 -16.45 -9.38
C ILE A 229 -8.27 -16.71 -8.31
N ASP A 230 -8.44 -17.94 -7.82
CA ASP A 230 -9.44 -18.24 -6.78
C ASP A 230 -9.15 -17.52 -5.44
N LYS A 231 -7.87 -17.34 -5.10
CA LYS A 231 -7.45 -16.59 -3.91
C LYS A 231 -7.72 -15.09 -4.07
N TRP A 232 -7.51 -14.54 -5.28
CA TRP A 232 -7.68 -13.12 -5.58
C TRP A 232 -9.09 -12.60 -5.30
N LEU A 233 -10.14 -13.41 -5.52
CA LEU A 233 -11.54 -12.95 -5.56
C LEU A 233 -12.24 -12.78 -4.19
N THR A 234 -11.62 -13.20 -3.08
CA THR A 234 -12.33 -13.33 -1.79
C THR A 234 -12.26 -12.08 -0.88
N ILE A 235 -11.55 -11.03 -1.28
CA ILE A 235 -11.12 -9.95 -0.37
C ILE A 235 -12.12 -8.77 -0.35
N GLY A 236 -12.92 -8.70 0.73
CA GLY A 236 -13.64 -7.48 1.14
C GLY A 236 -15.13 -7.37 0.75
N SER A 237 -15.88 -8.47 0.79
CA SER A 237 -17.35 -8.51 0.62
C SER A 237 -18.12 -8.12 1.90
N LEU A 238 -19.44 -7.89 1.78
CA LEU A 238 -20.38 -7.87 2.92
C LEU A 238 -20.57 -9.28 3.50
N ASP A 239 -20.94 -9.36 4.78
CA ASP A 239 -21.54 -10.57 5.36
C ASP A 239 -23.04 -10.67 4.97
N PRO A 240 -23.49 -11.73 4.28
CA PRO A 240 -24.88 -11.89 3.84
C PRO A 240 -25.85 -12.24 4.98
N ARG A 241 -25.37 -12.49 6.21
CA ARG A 241 -26.21 -12.78 7.39
C ARG A 241 -26.80 -11.51 7.99
N ASP A 242 -26.04 -10.41 7.97
CA ASP A 242 -26.44 -9.13 8.56
C ASP A 242 -27.14 -8.20 7.54
N TRP A 243 -26.71 -8.26 6.27
CA TRP A 243 -27.00 -7.23 5.27
C TRP A 243 -27.52 -7.77 3.95
N LYS A 244 -28.60 -7.14 3.45
CA LYS A 244 -29.20 -7.43 2.16
C LYS A 244 -29.25 -6.16 1.29
N PRO A 245 -28.30 -5.99 0.36
CA PRO A 245 -28.37 -4.98 -0.68
C PRO A 245 -29.61 -5.16 -1.56
N VAL A 246 -30.33 -4.06 -1.81
CA VAL A 246 -31.50 -4.01 -2.71
C VAL A 246 -31.36 -2.80 -3.65
N PHE A 247 -31.74 -2.99 -4.91
CA PHE A 247 -31.47 -2.05 -6.01
C PHE A 247 -29.97 -1.80 -6.26
N GLY A 248 -29.12 -2.82 -6.09
CA GLY A 248 -27.72 -2.78 -6.50
C GLY A 248 -26.84 -1.80 -5.70
N ALA A 249 -25.96 -1.09 -6.40
CA ALA A 249 -24.76 -0.41 -5.90
C ALA A 249 -23.67 -1.36 -5.34
N GLN A 250 -22.41 -0.89 -5.29
CA GLN A 250 -21.33 -1.59 -4.59
C GLN A 250 -21.42 -1.22 -3.12
N TRP A 251 -21.79 -2.19 -2.30
CA TRP A 251 -21.66 -2.13 -0.86
C TRP A 251 -20.47 -3.01 -0.46
N LYS A 252 -19.51 -2.46 0.28
CA LYS A 252 -18.35 -3.20 0.84
C LYS A 252 -18.31 -3.05 2.36
N GLN A 253 -17.79 -4.07 3.03
CA GLN A 253 -17.56 -4.09 4.48
C GLN A 253 -16.06 -4.07 4.77
N ARG A 254 -15.60 -3.20 5.66
CA ARG A 254 -14.22 -3.21 6.17
C ARG A 254 -14.19 -2.61 7.57
N GLY A 255 -13.70 -3.35 8.56
CA GLY A 255 -13.52 -2.86 9.94
C GLY A 255 -14.78 -2.23 10.57
N GLY A 256 -15.94 -2.90 10.46
CA GLY A 256 -17.20 -2.40 11.02
C GLY A 256 -17.83 -1.19 10.30
N ARG A 257 -17.24 -0.72 9.20
CA ARG A 257 -17.81 0.32 8.33
C ARG A 257 -18.53 -0.32 7.15
N ILE A 258 -19.61 0.33 6.71
CA ILE A 258 -20.30 0.01 5.47
C ILE A 258 -20.05 1.15 4.49
N LEU A 259 -19.35 0.82 3.41
CA LEU A 259 -19.00 1.76 2.34
C LEU A 259 -19.93 1.54 1.15
N VAL A 260 -20.44 2.64 0.58
CA VAL A 260 -21.21 2.64 -0.67
C VAL A 260 -20.74 3.76 -1.59
N GLY A 261 -20.92 3.59 -2.90
CA GLY A 261 -20.83 4.65 -3.91
C GLY A 261 -21.46 4.23 -5.23
N GLY A 262 -21.67 5.16 -6.16
CA GLY A 262 -22.10 4.92 -7.56
C GLY A 262 -23.50 4.31 -7.74
N ALA A 263 -24.02 4.32 -8.97
CA ALA A 263 -25.42 4.06 -9.34
C ALA A 263 -26.14 2.91 -8.58
N GLY A 264 -27.37 3.21 -8.16
CA GLY A 264 -28.38 2.26 -7.68
C GLY A 264 -29.52 2.16 -8.69
N ALA A 265 -30.13 0.99 -8.82
CA ALA A 265 -31.12 0.66 -9.84
C ALA A 265 -32.54 1.20 -9.55
N GLY A 266 -32.76 1.82 -8.39
CA GLY A 266 -34.04 2.44 -8.03
C GLY A 266 -34.19 3.86 -8.58
N PHE A 267 -35.42 4.38 -8.53
CA PHE A 267 -35.72 5.76 -8.92
C PHE A 267 -34.76 6.78 -8.28
N ALA A 268 -34.31 7.76 -9.07
CA ALA A 268 -33.31 8.76 -8.68
C ALA A 268 -31.97 8.18 -8.16
N GLY A 269 -31.53 7.04 -8.70
CA GLY A 269 -30.24 6.39 -8.33
C GLY A 269 -30.29 5.67 -6.98
N ARG A 270 -31.51 5.42 -6.45
CA ARG A 270 -31.75 4.79 -5.15
C ARG A 270 -31.11 3.41 -5.07
N SER A 271 -30.34 3.19 -4.01
CA SER A 271 -29.98 1.86 -3.50
C SER A 271 -30.24 1.80 -1.99
N LEU A 272 -30.63 0.62 -1.52
CA LEU A 272 -30.89 0.33 -0.11
C LEU A 272 -29.92 -0.76 0.36
N CYS A 273 -29.40 -0.66 1.58
CA CYS A 273 -28.84 -1.80 2.29
C CYS A 273 -29.74 -2.10 3.48
N LEU A 274 -30.52 -3.18 3.37
CA LEU A 274 -31.51 -3.55 4.38
C LEU A 274 -30.87 -4.44 5.44
N TYR A 275 -31.17 -4.14 6.70
CA TYR A 275 -30.77 -4.96 7.83
C TYR A 275 -31.56 -6.29 7.82
N GLN A 276 -30.95 -7.40 8.21
CA GLN A 276 -31.60 -8.72 8.26
C GLN A 276 -31.78 -9.29 9.68
N GLY A 277 -31.31 -8.58 10.72
CA GLY A 277 -31.62 -8.90 12.11
C GLY A 277 -32.99 -8.36 12.58
N ASP A 278 -33.31 -8.61 13.85
CA ASP A 278 -34.62 -8.36 14.43
C ASP A 278 -34.98 -6.86 14.53
N VAL A 279 -36.28 -6.56 14.37
CA VAL A 279 -36.84 -5.22 14.50
C VAL A 279 -37.87 -5.22 15.64
N PRO A 280 -37.72 -4.39 16.70
CA PRO A 280 -38.66 -4.35 17.80
C PRO A 280 -40.04 -3.82 17.41
N GLU A 281 -41.07 -4.25 18.15
CA GLU A 281 -42.41 -3.65 18.04
C GLU A 281 -42.41 -2.17 18.44
N ILE A 282 -43.28 -1.39 17.80
CA ILE A 282 -43.55 0.02 18.05
C ILE A 282 -43.89 0.27 19.55
N PRO A 283 -43.45 1.39 20.16
CA PRO A 283 -42.53 2.40 19.61
C PRO A 283 -41.08 1.89 19.54
N TYR A 284 -40.38 2.30 18.49
CA TYR A 284 -38.96 1.97 18.29
C TYR A 284 -38.19 3.11 17.63
N GLU A 285 -36.87 3.07 17.74
CA GLU A 285 -35.92 4.06 17.24
C GLU A 285 -34.83 3.40 16.41
N ILE A 286 -34.37 4.13 15.41
CA ILE A 286 -33.28 3.72 14.54
C ILE A 286 -32.31 4.89 14.41
N GLN A 287 -31.02 4.58 14.45
CA GLN A 287 -29.94 5.57 14.37
C GLN A 287 -28.84 5.10 13.41
N VAL A 288 -28.16 6.05 12.76
CA VAL A 288 -26.88 5.81 12.06
C VAL A 288 -26.00 7.05 12.11
N ARG A 289 -24.67 6.89 12.09
CA ARG A 289 -23.73 7.96 11.75
C ARG A 289 -23.34 7.87 10.27
N VAL A 290 -23.49 8.97 9.54
CA VAL A 290 -23.16 9.07 8.12
C VAL A 290 -22.22 10.26 7.85
N LYS A 291 -21.27 10.08 6.94
CA LYS A 291 -20.48 11.15 6.31
C LYS A 291 -20.55 10.96 4.79
N LEU A 292 -20.88 12.04 4.08
CA LEU A 292 -20.92 12.07 2.61
C LEU A 292 -19.52 12.28 2.03
N ASP A 293 -19.30 11.92 0.77
CA ASP A 293 -18.11 12.31 -0.01
C ASP A 293 -18.23 13.73 -0.57
N ASP A 294 -19.37 14.04 -1.18
CA ASP A 294 -19.77 15.37 -1.65
C ASP A 294 -21.12 15.74 -1.03
N GLU A 295 -21.23 16.94 -0.46
CA GLU A 295 -22.49 17.48 0.07
C GLU A 295 -23.59 17.57 -0.99
N LYS A 296 -23.26 17.65 -2.28
CA LYS A 296 -24.25 17.54 -3.38
C LYS A 296 -24.95 16.18 -3.43
N GLY A 297 -24.38 15.16 -2.77
CA GLY A 297 -24.93 13.82 -2.62
C GLY A 297 -26.21 13.76 -1.76
N ALA A 298 -26.65 12.54 -1.49
CA ALA A 298 -27.75 12.23 -0.59
C ALA A 298 -27.63 10.78 -0.10
N ALA A 299 -27.28 10.59 1.17
CA ALA A 299 -27.21 9.27 1.81
C ALA A 299 -27.56 9.39 3.30
N GLY A 300 -28.21 8.38 3.86
CA GLY A 300 -28.73 8.43 5.23
C GLY A 300 -29.64 7.25 5.56
N LEU A 301 -30.65 7.52 6.38
CA LEU A 301 -31.41 6.50 7.10
C LEU A 301 -32.74 6.13 6.41
N VAL A 302 -33.06 4.84 6.44
CA VAL A 302 -34.38 4.28 6.09
C VAL A 302 -34.98 3.65 7.34
N PHE A 303 -36.14 4.14 7.75
CA PHE A 303 -36.82 3.66 8.95
C PHE A 303 -38.06 2.80 8.71
N PHE A 304 -38.45 2.66 7.45
CA PHE A 304 -39.40 1.67 6.97
C PHE A 304 -39.05 1.36 5.52
N SER A 305 -39.05 0.09 5.12
CA SER A 305 -39.06 -0.36 3.73
C SER A 305 -39.95 -1.60 3.58
N ASP A 306 -40.67 -1.71 2.47
CA ASP A 306 -41.40 -2.94 2.10
C ASP A 306 -40.50 -3.99 1.41
N GLY A 307 -39.17 -3.83 1.48
CA GLY A 307 -38.20 -4.60 0.71
C GLY A 307 -38.18 -4.26 -0.78
N ARG A 308 -39.02 -3.33 -1.22
CA ARG A 308 -39.21 -2.91 -2.62
C ARG A 308 -39.24 -1.38 -2.68
N ASN A 309 -40.24 -0.81 -3.36
CA ASN A 309 -40.23 0.59 -3.75
C ASN A 309 -40.80 1.55 -2.69
N LYS A 310 -41.49 1.03 -1.66
CA LYS A 310 -42.22 1.82 -0.67
C LYS A 310 -41.41 1.95 0.61
N HIS A 311 -40.85 3.13 0.86
CA HIS A 311 -39.97 3.38 2.00
C HIS A 311 -39.95 4.87 2.41
N TYR A 312 -39.58 5.13 3.66
CA TYR A 312 -39.19 6.48 4.11
C TYR A 312 -37.68 6.69 3.95
N GLY A 313 -37.26 7.94 3.76
CA GLY A 313 -35.85 8.31 3.73
C GLY A 313 -35.59 9.63 4.47
N PHE A 314 -34.62 9.62 5.37
CA PHE A 314 -34.19 10.79 6.16
C PHE A 314 -32.67 10.94 6.05
N TYR A 315 -32.20 12.03 5.43
CA TYR A 315 -30.81 12.17 4.99
C TYR A 315 -30.38 13.63 4.79
N PRO A 316 -29.10 13.97 5.00
CA PRO A 316 -28.53 15.22 4.52
C PRO A 316 -28.42 15.26 2.99
N THR A 317 -28.52 16.46 2.42
CA THR A 317 -28.22 16.75 1.01
C THR A 317 -28.08 18.26 0.81
N ASN A 318 -27.07 18.70 0.07
CA ASN A 318 -26.78 20.10 -0.27
C ASN A 318 -26.72 21.04 0.95
N ASN A 319 -26.02 20.63 2.03
CA ASN A 319 -25.97 21.34 3.33
C ASN A 319 -27.35 21.56 3.99
N LYS A 320 -28.36 20.78 3.60
CA LYS A 320 -29.69 20.72 4.20
C LYS A 320 -29.97 19.36 4.80
N VAL A 321 -30.97 19.29 5.67
CA VAL A 321 -31.60 18.03 6.09
C VAL A 321 -32.88 17.82 5.29
N ARG A 322 -33.05 16.63 4.70
CA ARG A 322 -34.23 16.25 3.90
C ARG A 322 -34.93 15.04 4.49
N PHE A 323 -36.26 15.10 4.51
CA PHE A 323 -37.13 13.96 4.81
C PHE A 323 -38.14 13.74 3.70
N THR A 324 -38.36 12.48 3.36
CA THR A 324 -39.03 12.05 2.13
C THR A 324 -39.82 10.75 2.35
N LEU A 325 -40.99 10.67 1.72
CA LEU A 325 -41.73 9.43 1.46
C LEU A 325 -41.57 9.02 -0.02
N PHE A 326 -41.32 7.73 -0.25
CA PHE A 326 -41.48 7.09 -1.56
C PHE A 326 -42.57 6.03 -1.46
N GLU A 327 -43.57 6.09 -2.35
CA GLU A 327 -44.66 5.11 -2.43
C GLU A 327 -44.57 4.23 -3.69
N GLY A 328 -43.56 4.43 -4.53
CA GLY A 328 -43.41 3.74 -5.81
C GLY A 328 -42.05 3.94 -6.47
N SER A 329 -41.97 3.61 -7.75
CA SER A 329 -40.77 3.63 -8.60
C SER A 329 -40.65 4.87 -9.48
N SER A 330 -41.38 5.95 -9.18
CA SER A 330 -41.46 7.15 -10.03
C SER A 330 -41.49 8.47 -9.26
N VAL A 331 -41.24 9.57 -9.97
CA VAL A 331 -41.33 10.95 -9.47
C VAL A 331 -42.74 11.30 -8.97
N PHE A 332 -43.79 10.77 -9.60
CA PHE A 332 -45.19 10.99 -9.20
C PHE A 332 -45.57 10.27 -7.89
N THR A 333 -44.71 9.35 -7.45
CA THR A 333 -44.84 8.57 -6.21
C THR A 333 -43.73 8.93 -5.19
N TRP A 334 -43.17 10.14 -5.32
CA TRP A 334 -42.13 10.70 -4.45
C TRP A 334 -42.64 12.00 -3.82
N THR A 335 -42.63 12.08 -2.49
CA THR A 335 -43.10 13.24 -1.75
C THR A 335 -42.01 13.70 -0.79
N VAL A 336 -41.44 14.87 -1.05
CA VAL A 336 -40.57 15.56 -0.08
C VAL A 336 -41.45 16.15 1.01
N LEU A 337 -41.19 15.77 2.26
CA LEU A 337 -41.97 16.17 3.43
C LEU A 337 -41.24 17.24 4.27
N TYR A 338 -39.92 17.39 4.09
CA TYR A 338 -39.10 18.47 4.65
C TYR A 338 -37.81 18.64 3.84
N ASP A 339 -37.33 19.87 3.61
CA ASP A 339 -36.05 20.18 2.93
C ASP A 339 -35.51 21.57 3.32
N GLN A 340 -34.84 21.68 4.46
CA GLN A 340 -34.31 22.97 4.95
C GLN A 340 -32.88 22.87 5.49
N PRO A 341 -32.12 23.98 5.50
CA PRO A 341 -30.89 24.10 6.29
C PRO A 341 -31.19 23.84 7.77
N PHE A 342 -30.19 23.37 8.51
CA PHE A 342 -30.33 23.04 9.92
C PHE A 342 -29.01 23.21 10.65
N ASP A 343 -28.95 24.11 11.64
CA ASP A 343 -27.69 24.52 12.28
C ASP A 343 -27.01 23.39 13.07
N GLY A 344 -27.78 22.37 13.48
CA GLY A 344 -27.24 21.15 14.05
C GLY A 344 -26.54 20.21 13.07
N TYR A 345 -26.56 20.48 11.74
CA TYR A 345 -25.86 19.70 10.73
C TYR A 345 -24.41 20.18 10.53
N GLN A 346 -23.47 19.24 10.57
CA GLN A 346 -22.03 19.51 10.48
C GLN A 346 -21.52 19.05 9.10
N ALA A 347 -21.58 19.93 8.11
CA ALA A 347 -21.19 19.61 6.73
C ALA A 347 -19.75 19.06 6.65
N GLY A 348 -19.55 18.05 5.82
CA GLY A 348 -18.28 17.33 5.71
C GLY A 348 -17.93 16.43 6.90
N GLU A 349 -18.78 16.29 7.93
CA GLU A 349 -18.50 15.47 9.12
C GLU A 349 -19.50 14.33 9.42
N PHE A 350 -19.17 13.49 10.40
CA PHE A 350 -20.01 12.35 10.81
C PHE A 350 -21.24 12.76 11.62
N ASN A 351 -22.33 13.00 10.90
CA ASN A 351 -23.62 13.38 11.45
C ASN A 351 -24.42 12.17 11.92
N THR A 352 -25.00 12.28 13.12
CA THR A 352 -25.90 11.27 13.69
C THR A 352 -27.33 11.57 13.24
N LEU A 353 -27.90 10.69 12.43
CA LEU A 353 -29.31 10.73 12.02
C LEU A 353 -30.11 9.75 12.89
N LYS A 354 -31.22 10.20 13.45
CA LYS A 354 -32.11 9.36 14.25
C LYS A 354 -33.58 9.55 13.86
N ALA A 355 -34.31 8.45 13.75
CA ALA A 355 -35.76 8.42 13.57
C ALA A 355 -36.41 7.63 14.70
N ARG A 356 -37.44 8.20 15.33
CA ARG A 356 -38.28 7.57 16.36
C ARG A 356 -39.67 7.35 15.81
N ILE A 357 -40.17 6.12 15.88
CA ILE A 357 -41.43 5.64 15.31
C ILE A 357 -42.38 5.32 16.47
N GLU A 358 -43.57 5.92 16.43
CA GLU A 358 -44.62 5.79 17.45
C GLU A 358 -45.94 5.40 16.76
N GLU A 359 -46.99 5.03 17.51
CA GLU A 359 -48.23 4.51 16.92
C GLU A 359 -48.95 5.50 15.98
N ASP A 360 -48.80 6.81 16.24
CA ASP A 360 -49.51 7.85 15.52
C ASP A 360 -48.63 8.88 14.80
N ARG A 361 -47.30 8.76 14.93
CA ARG A 361 -46.31 9.76 14.46
C ARG A 361 -44.90 9.20 14.37
N PHE A 362 -44.00 10.00 13.80
CA PHE A 362 -42.56 9.82 13.95
C PHE A 362 -41.86 11.17 14.20
N LYS A 363 -40.66 11.10 14.80
CA LYS A 363 -39.82 12.25 15.18
C LYS A 363 -38.41 12.04 14.63
N LEU A 364 -37.84 13.08 14.02
CA LEU A 364 -36.59 13.02 13.26
C LEU A 364 -35.57 14.00 13.84
N TYR A 365 -34.34 13.54 14.06
CA TYR A 365 -33.29 14.30 14.76
C TYR A 365 -31.95 14.28 14.00
N VAL A 366 -31.23 15.39 14.03
CA VAL A 366 -29.83 15.48 13.54
C VAL A 366 -28.94 15.95 14.68
N ASN A 367 -27.89 15.17 14.95
CA ASN A 367 -26.93 15.35 16.05
C ASN A 367 -27.56 15.54 17.45
N GLY A 368 -28.85 15.25 17.60
CA GLY A 368 -29.63 15.30 18.83
C GLY A 368 -30.72 16.36 18.88
N GLN A 369 -30.63 17.39 18.04
CA GLN A 369 -31.69 18.39 17.91
C GLN A 369 -32.86 17.82 17.10
N LEU A 370 -34.10 18.14 17.49
CA LEU A 370 -35.30 17.76 16.74
C LEU A 370 -35.41 18.62 15.46
N VAL A 371 -35.52 17.95 14.31
CA VAL A 371 -35.71 18.58 12.99
C VAL A 371 -37.20 18.64 12.62
N LEU A 372 -37.94 17.56 12.90
CA LEU A 372 -39.34 17.41 12.51
C LEU A 372 -40.07 16.40 13.40
N GLU A 373 -41.33 16.69 13.71
CA GLU A 373 -42.32 15.73 14.18
C GLU A 373 -43.48 15.68 13.16
N SER A 374 -43.97 14.49 12.81
CA SER A 374 -45.00 14.32 11.78
C SER A 374 -45.93 13.14 12.06
N THR A 375 -47.24 13.33 11.88
CA THR A 375 -48.32 12.36 12.11
C THR A 375 -48.70 11.56 10.86
N ASN A 376 -47.81 11.46 9.87
CA ASN A 376 -48.08 10.75 8.60
C ASN A 376 -47.98 9.22 8.79
N ARG A 377 -49.07 8.58 9.23
CA ARG A 377 -49.09 7.21 9.78
C ARG A 377 -48.85 6.05 8.78
N ASN A 378 -48.65 6.31 7.49
CA ASN A 378 -48.94 5.32 6.45
C ASN A 378 -48.00 4.09 6.40
N LEU A 379 -46.83 4.11 7.07
CA LEU A 379 -45.83 3.03 7.01
C LEU A 379 -44.96 2.95 8.30
N THR A 380 -45.23 1.99 9.19
CA THR A 380 -44.49 1.89 10.48
C THR A 380 -43.90 0.51 10.80
N GLY A 381 -44.43 -0.59 10.24
CA GLY A 381 -43.89 -1.95 10.42
C GLY A 381 -43.20 -2.50 9.17
N GLY A 382 -41.94 -2.14 8.94
CA GLY A 382 -41.17 -2.53 7.76
C GLY A 382 -39.67 -2.50 8.00
N THR A 383 -38.88 -3.05 7.07
CA THR A 383 -37.45 -3.28 7.28
C THR A 383 -36.65 -1.98 7.30
N PRO A 384 -35.89 -1.67 8.37
CA PRO A 384 -35.02 -0.51 8.41
C PRO A 384 -33.69 -0.79 7.68
N GLY A 385 -32.91 0.27 7.46
CA GLY A 385 -31.60 0.14 6.84
C GLY A 385 -31.00 1.47 6.40
N LEU A 386 -30.09 1.37 5.44
CA LEU A 386 -29.37 2.49 4.85
C LEU A 386 -29.93 2.80 3.46
N ALA A 387 -29.97 4.07 3.08
CA ALA A 387 -30.20 4.48 1.69
C ALA A 387 -29.12 5.41 1.20
N LYS A 388 -28.82 5.32 -0.09
CA LYS A 388 -28.22 6.41 -0.86
C LYS A 388 -29.00 6.65 -2.14
N PHE A 389 -28.91 7.87 -2.67
CA PHE A 389 -29.54 8.30 -3.92
C PHE A 389 -28.46 8.92 -4.83
N ARG A 390 -28.78 9.12 -6.12
CA ARG A 390 -27.81 9.61 -7.14
C ARG A 390 -26.54 8.73 -7.16
N GLU A 391 -25.41 9.29 -7.56
CA GLU A 391 -24.11 8.61 -7.57
C GLU A 391 -23.34 8.66 -6.23
N THR A 392 -23.89 9.35 -5.22
CA THR A 392 -23.33 9.59 -3.88
C THR A 392 -22.52 8.41 -3.31
N ALA A 393 -21.32 8.70 -2.79
CA ALA A 393 -20.63 7.79 -1.89
C ALA A 393 -20.77 8.21 -0.42
N ALA A 394 -20.71 7.25 0.49
CA ALA A 394 -20.86 7.50 1.93
C ALA A 394 -20.18 6.42 2.78
N ASP A 395 -19.68 6.85 3.93
CA ASP A 395 -19.23 6.00 5.04
C ASP A 395 -20.34 5.96 6.09
N PHE A 396 -20.88 4.77 6.34
CA PHE A 396 -21.88 4.52 7.37
C PHE A 396 -21.29 3.74 8.54
N ARG A 397 -21.57 4.21 9.76
CA ARG A 397 -21.08 3.63 11.02
C ARG A 397 -22.17 3.61 12.08
N ASN A 398 -22.09 2.64 12.99
CA ASN A 398 -22.99 2.51 14.16
C ASN A 398 -24.49 2.61 13.78
N PHE A 399 -24.92 1.77 12.84
CA PHE A 399 -26.35 1.55 12.59
C PHE A 399 -26.95 0.78 13.76
N GLN A 400 -28.08 1.24 14.29
CA GLN A 400 -28.75 0.64 15.46
C GLN A 400 -30.28 0.65 15.25
N VAL A 401 -30.95 -0.38 15.77
CA VAL A 401 -32.41 -0.51 15.86
C VAL A 401 -32.74 -0.96 17.29
N ALA A 402 -33.54 -0.19 18.04
CA ALA A 402 -33.86 -0.46 19.45
C ALA A 402 -35.20 0.18 19.85
N LYS A 403 -35.77 -0.09 21.03
CA LYS A 403 -37.02 0.60 21.45
C LYS A 403 -36.84 2.08 21.83
N LYS A 404 -35.61 2.54 22.14
CA LYS A 404 -35.27 3.93 22.49
C LYS A 404 -33.77 4.22 22.31
N ILE A 405 -33.41 5.46 21.94
CA ILE A 405 -32.03 5.95 21.74
C ILE A 405 -32.01 7.47 22.10
N ASP A 406 -31.05 8.01 22.87
CA ASP A 406 -31.17 9.35 23.52
C ASP A 406 -30.27 10.50 22.97
N ALA A 407 -30.70 11.79 23.12
CA ALA A 407 -29.98 13.01 22.67
C ALA A 407 -30.54 14.38 23.23
N ALA A 408 -29.83 15.54 23.08
CA ALA A 408 -29.53 16.44 24.24
C ALA A 408 -28.93 17.91 23.90
N THR A 409 -29.24 19.13 24.54
CA THR A 409 -28.87 20.63 24.26
C THR A 409 -28.58 21.72 25.45
N LEU A 410 -27.46 22.57 25.59
CA LEU A 410 -26.81 23.26 26.86
C LEU A 410 -26.64 24.85 27.01
N SER A 411 -26.00 25.41 28.10
CA SER A 411 -25.72 26.84 28.56
C SER A 411 -24.32 27.23 29.24
N GLU A 412 -24.04 28.48 29.74
CA GLU A 412 -22.68 28.98 30.20
C GLU A 412 -22.21 28.70 31.65
N ALA A 413 -22.94 29.07 32.72
CA ALA A 413 -22.45 28.80 34.08
C ALA A 413 -22.34 27.28 34.32
N GLU A 414 -23.38 26.57 33.86
CA GLU A 414 -23.44 25.13 33.73
C GLU A 414 -22.24 24.57 32.92
N ARG A 415 -21.76 25.22 31.85
CA ARG A 415 -20.55 24.80 31.09
C ARG A 415 -19.30 24.68 31.95
N ASN A 416 -19.10 25.59 32.91
CA ASN A 416 -17.91 25.58 33.78
C ASN A 416 -18.03 24.53 34.88
N GLU A 417 -19.18 24.48 35.56
CA GLU A 417 -19.52 23.42 36.53
C GLU A 417 -19.42 22.03 35.87
N LEU A 418 -19.85 21.92 34.62
CA LEU A 418 -19.74 20.73 33.79
C LEU A 418 -18.30 20.45 33.33
N SER A 419 -17.45 21.45 33.08
CA SER A 419 -16.03 21.22 32.77
C SER A 419 -15.27 20.68 33.99
N GLU A 420 -15.60 21.15 35.19
CA GLU A 420 -15.09 20.58 36.44
C GLU A 420 -15.66 19.16 36.65
N ALA A 421 -16.97 18.95 36.41
CA ALA A 421 -17.59 17.64 36.48
C ALA A 421 -16.99 16.64 35.48
N ILE A 422 -16.68 17.03 34.23
CA ILE A 422 -15.98 16.18 33.24
C ILE A 422 -14.61 15.76 33.76
N THR A 423 -13.87 16.70 34.34
CA THR A 423 -12.54 16.43 34.91
C THR A 423 -12.62 15.48 36.13
N ALA A 424 -13.78 15.44 36.79
CA ALA A 424 -14.11 14.56 37.90
C ALA A 424 -14.98 13.34 37.51
N ILE A 425 -15.28 13.11 36.23
CA ILE A 425 -16.07 11.94 35.80
C ILE A 425 -15.27 10.67 36.13
N PRO A 426 -15.82 9.75 36.95
CA PRO A 426 -15.19 8.46 37.17
C PRO A 426 -15.30 7.59 35.91
N PRO A 427 -14.58 6.46 35.82
CA PRO A 427 -14.72 5.52 34.71
C PRO A 427 -16.18 5.17 34.44
N LEU A 428 -16.54 4.96 33.16
CA LEU A 428 -17.91 4.71 32.71
C LEU A 428 -18.58 3.46 33.35
N ALA A 429 -17.80 2.61 34.03
CA ALA A 429 -18.27 1.47 34.82
C ALA A 429 -18.69 1.83 36.26
N ASP A 430 -18.08 2.86 36.85
CA ASP A 430 -18.35 3.35 38.22
C ASP A 430 -19.36 4.52 38.24
N LEU A 431 -19.63 5.10 37.07
CA LEU A 431 -20.53 6.23 36.86
C LEU A 431 -21.97 5.90 37.31
N GLN A 432 -22.37 6.45 38.46
CA GLN A 432 -23.73 6.26 38.96
C GLN A 432 -24.75 7.00 38.06
N PRO A 433 -25.98 6.48 37.86
CA PRO A 433 -26.91 7.00 36.85
C PRO A 433 -27.29 8.49 37.03
N ASP A 434 -27.28 8.94 38.28
CA ASP A 434 -27.56 10.31 38.71
C ASP A 434 -26.38 11.28 38.51
N ALA A 435 -25.15 10.80 38.33
CA ALA A 435 -23.98 11.64 38.06
C ALA A 435 -24.05 12.36 36.70
N LEU A 436 -24.92 11.89 35.79
CA LEU A 436 -25.19 12.57 34.51
C LEU A 436 -26.11 13.79 34.65
N SER A 437 -26.78 14.00 35.79
CA SER A 437 -27.80 15.06 35.94
C SER A 437 -27.32 16.47 35.54
N PRO A 438 -26.13 16.95 35.93
CA PRO A 438 -25.63 18.29 35.53
C PRO A 438 -25.41 18.44 34.01
N PHE A 439 -25.35 17.33 33.28
CA PHE A 439 -25.19 17.29 31.83
C PHE A 439 -26.54 17.27 31.11
N LEU A 440 -27.65 17.06 31.84
CA LEU A 440 -28.96 16.74 31.29
C LEU A 440 -29.93 17.92 31.25
N ASP A 441 -29.81 18.90 32.16
CA ASP A 441 -30.68 20.08 32.19
C ASP A 441 -30.59 20.88 30.90
N SER A 442 -29.35 21.12 30.46
CA SER A 442 -29.09 21.53 29.09
C SER A 442 -27.83 20.73 28.54
N PRO A 443 -27.91 19.89 27.47
CA PRO A 443 -26.77 19.05 26.93
C PRO A 443 -25.91 19.21 25.57
N ILE A 444 -25.97 20.26 24.70
CA ILE A 444 -25.19 20.37 23.40
C ILE A 444 -23.93 21.19 23.59
N GLU A 445 -24.00 22.35 24.22
CA GLU A 445 -22.78 23.13 24.49
C GLU A 445 -21.88 22.39 25.49
N SER A 446 -22.42 21.42 26.24
CA SER A 446 -21.65 20.47 27.05
C SER A 446 -21.06 19.38 26.18
N ARG A 447 -21.72 18.96 25.10
CA ARG A 447 -21.06 18.20 24.04
C ARG A 447 -19.99 19.03 23.31
N ALA A 448 -20.13 20.34 23.19
CA ALA A 448 -19.10 21.22 22.64
C ALA A 448 -17.90 21.38 23.59
N ILE A 449 -18.13 21.53 24.91
CA ILE A 449 -17.05 21.48 25.92
C ILE A 449 -16.46 20.07 26.04
N LEU A 450 -17.25 19.00 26.03
CA LEU A 450 -16.76 17.62 25.92
C LEU A 450 -15.93 17.43 24.65
N HIS A 451 -16.23 18.09 23.54
CA HIS A 451 -15.39 18.04 22.33
C HIS A 451 -14.09 18.87 22.48
N ALA A 452 -14.12 20.01 23.18
CA ALA A 452 -12.93 20.81 23.46
C ALA A 452 -11.99 20.13 24.48
N GLU A 453 -12.56 19.54 25.53
CA GLU A 453 -11.87 18.74 26.53
C GLU A 453 -11.45 17.39 25.95
N ALA A 454 -12.26 16.74 25.10
CA ALA A 454 -11.81 15.61 24.30
C ALA A 454 -10.63 16.00 23.40
N LYS A 455 -10.59 17.21 22.83
CA LYS A 455 -9.42 17.68 22.06
C LYS A 455 -8.18 17.91 22.93
N ARG A 456 -8.35 18.39 24.18
CA ARG A 456 -7.26 18.47 25.17
C ARG A 456 -6.78 17.06 25.57
N LEU A 457 -7.71 16.13 25.74
CA LEU A 457 -7.45 14.73 26.01
C LEU A 457 -6.91 14.00 24.77
N GLU A 458 -7.18 14.43 23.54
CA GLU A 458 -6.58 13.95 22.29
C GLU A 458 -5.13 14.43 22.17
N GLN A 459 -4.83 15.67 22.56
CA GLN A 459 -3.45 16.16 22.69
C GLN A 459 -2.70 15.39 23.79
N LYS A 460 -3.33 15.17 24.95
CA LYS A 460 -2.75 14.35 26.02
C LYS A 460 -2.65 12.88 25.61
N LEU A 461 -3.56 12.37 24.79
CA LEU A 461 -3.51 11.03 24.18
C LEU A 461 -2.43 10.95 23.10
N ALA A 462 -2.11 12.04 22.39
CA ALA A 462 -0.98 12.08 21.46
C ALA A 462 0.35 12.05 22.23
N GLU A 463 0.47 12.79 23.34
CA GLU A 463 1.61 12.66 24.27
C GLU A 463 1.69 11.25 24.89
N LEU A 464 0.55 10.70 25.34
CA LEU A 464 0.49 9.35 25.91
C LEU A 464 0.74 8.27 24.85
N LYS A 465 0.39 8.47 23.58
CA LYS A 465 0.75 7.58 22.46
C LYS A 465 2.21 7.66 22.09
N LYS A 466 2.83 8.85 22.15
CA LYS A 466 4.29 8.98 22.04
C LYS A 466 4.97 8.25 23.21
N LEU A 467 4.46 8.43 24.44
CA LEU A 467 5.00 7.76 25.62
C LEU A 467 4.75 6.24 25.61
N ASP A 468 3.63 5.78 25.09
CA ASP A 468 3.28 4.36 24.92
C ASP A 468 4.16 3.72 23.84
N ALA A 469 4.35 4.39 22.70
CA ALA A 469 5.33 4.00 21.69
C ALA A 469 6.78 4.04 22.22
N ASP A 470 7.15 5.01 23.07
CA ASP A 470 8.46 5.09 23.72
C ASP A 470 8.65 3.96 24.74
N VAL A 471 7.62 3.63 25.54
CA VAL A 471 7.62 2.53 26.52
C VAL A 471 7.70 1.18 25.81
N HIS A 472 6.93 1.00 24.73
CA HIS A 472 6.99 -0.17 23.87
C HIS A 472 8.38 -0.32 23.23
N THR A 473 8.87 0.74 22.58
CA THR A 473 10.22 0.77 21.97
C THR A 473 11.30 0.50 23.01
N ALA A 474 11.18 1.07 24.21
CA ALA A 474 12.13 0.82 25.31
C ALA A 474 12.04 -0.62 25.83
N ALA A 475 10.85 -1.24 25.87
CA ALA A 475 10.68 -2.64 26.22
C ALA A 475 11.28 -3.57 25.14
N VAL A 476 11.05 -3.27 23.87
CA VAL A 476 11.66 -3.99 22.72
C VAL A 476 13.18 -3.82 22.71
N ALA A 477 13.69 -2.63 22.97
CA ALA A 477 15.13 -2.36 23.12
C ALA A 477 15.74 -3.07 24.35
N GLN A 478 15.02 -3.12 25.48
CA GLN A 478 15.42 -3.87 26.66
C GLN A 478 15.43 -5.39 26.40
N GLU A 479 14.45 -5.90 25.66
CA GLU A 479 14.36 -7.32 25.27
C GLU A 479 15.46 -7.69 24.28
N MET A 480 15.74 -6.84 23.29
CA MET A 480 16.91 -6.98 22.41
C MET A 480 18.20 -6.99 23.22
N LYS A 481 18.38 -6.05 24.17
CA LYS A 481 19.57 -6.01 25.05
C LYS A 481 19.68 -7.25 25.94
N ARG A 482 18.56 -7.83 26.37
CA ARG A 482 18.51 -9.09 27.14
C ARG A 482 18.90 -10.29 26.30
N HIS A 483 18.33 -10.43 25.10
CA HIS A 483 18.60 -11.54 24.17
C HIS A 483 20.04 -11.49 23.65
N PHE A 484 20.45 -10.33 23.13
CA PHE A 484 21.80 -10.11 22.62
C PHE A 484 22.88 -10.15 23.72
N GLY A 485 22.62 -9.52 24.88
CA GLY A 485 23.55 -9.54 26.01
C GLY A 485 23.72 -10.93 26.65
N ALA A 486 22.73 -11.81 26.55
CA ALA A 486 22.88 -13.22 26.95
C ALA A 486 23.84 -13.97 26.01
N TYR A 487 23.77 -13.71 24.70
CA TYR A 487 24.71 -14.23 23.71
C TYR A 487 26.13 -13.67 23.90
N GLU A 488 26.30 -12.35 24.06
CA GLU A 488 27.62 -11.74 24.33
C GLU A 488 28.25 -12.32 25.61
N LYS A 489 27.46 -12.53 26.65
CA LYS A 489 27.91 -13.18 27.88
C LYS A 489 28.41 -14.60 27.60
N GLN A 490 27.62 -15.45 26.93
CA GLN A 490 28.04 -16.81 26.58
C GLN A 490 29.32 -16.82 25.72
N LEU A 491 29.44 -15.90 24.76
CA LEU A 491 30.62 -15.74 23.89
C LEU A 491 31.87 -15.27 24.65
N SER A 492 31.68 -14.63 25.81
CA SER A 492 32.77 -14.26 26.73
C SER A 492 33.16 -15.37 27.71
N GLU A 493 32.22 -16.24 28.08
CA GLU A 493 32.39 -17.28 29.11
C GLU A 493 32.78 -18.66 28.55
N GLN A 494 32.50 -18.98 27.28
CA GLN A 494 32.92 -20.24 26.67
C GLN A 494 34.32 -20.19 26.04
N GLU A 495 35.06 -21.29 26.20
CA GLU A 495 36.35 -21.52 25.53
C GLU A 495 36.17 -21.78 24.03
N ASP A 496 35.20 -22.63 23.66
CA ASP A 496 34.80 -22.82 22.27
C ASP A 496 33.74 -21.78 21.86
N LYS A 497 34.22 -20.73 21.19
CA LYS A 497 33.38 -19.64 20.68
C LYS A 497 32.58 -20.01 19.43
N GLN A 498 32.84 -21.14 18.79
CA GLN A 498 32.07 -21.61 17.64
C GLN A 498 30.78 -22.33 18.06
N ALA A 499 30.74 -22.87 19.30
CA ALA A 499 29.55 -23.48 19.88
C ALA A 499 28.48 -22.45 20.33
N VAL A 500 28.81 -21.16 20.41
CA VAL A 500 27.89 -20.10 20.88
C VAL A 500 27.17 -19.45 19.70
N SER A 501 25.85 -19.61 19.63
CA SER A 501 24.99 -19.04 18.59
C SER A 501 23.89 -18.14 19.18
N LEU A 502 23.54 -17.08 18.45
CA LEU A 502 22.35 -16.27 18.69
C LEU A 502 21.22 -16.81 17.80
N ASP A 503 20.02 -16.99 18.34
CA ASP A 503 18.81 -17.23 17.53
C ASP A 503 18.44 -15.94 16.79
N LEU A 504 18.82 -15.89 15.51
CA LEU A 504 18.61 -14.72 14.65
C LEU A 504 17.14 -14.59 14.21
N ILE A 505 16.34 -15.66 14.20
CA ILE A 505 14.89 -15.54 13.94
C ILE A 505 14.25 -14.74 15.08
N ASN A 506 14.50 -15.14 16.32
CA ASN A 506 13.97 -14.44 17.49
C ASN A 506 14.44 -12.97 17.51
N ALA A 507 15.73 -12.73 17.28
CA ALA A 507 16.26 -11.37 17.20
C ALA A 507 15.63 -10.53 16.06
N ALA A 508 15.39 -11.10 14.88
CA ALA A 508 14.73 -10.41 13.77
C ALA A 508 13.22 -10.18 13.99
N LEU A 509 12.55 -11.05 14.75
CA LEU A 509 11.16 -10.84 15.20
C LEU A 509 11.08 -9.77 16.30
N ILE A 510 12.09 -9.63 17.16
CA ILE A 510 12.24 -8.49 18.08
C ILE A 510 12.50 -7.18 17.32
N ILE A 511 13.20 -7.21 16.18
CA ILE A 511 13.30 -6.03 15.29
C ILE A 511 11.93 -5.69 14.67
N ALA A 512 11.17 -6.68 14.21
CA ALA A 512 9.84 -6.45 13.66
C ALA A 512 8.84 -5.89 14.70
N SER A 513 8.95 -6.32 15.96
CA SER A 513 8.05 -5.86 17.03
C SER A 513 8.16 -4.36 17.33
N VAL A 514 9.23 -3.68 16.88
CA VAL A 514 9.40 -2.21 16.99
C VAL A 514 8.22 -1.45 16.40
N ASP A 515 7.69 -1.92 15.27
CA ASP A 515 6.52 -1.34 14.61
C ASP A 515 5.27 -2.22 14.74
N GLU A 516 5.43 -3.55 14.79
CA GLU A 516 4.32 -4.51 14.88
C GLU A 516 4.10 -4.98 16.32
N GLN A 517 3.50 -4.09 17.14
CA GLN A 517 3.37 -4.27 18.60
C GLN A 517 2.70 -5.59 19.03
N ASP A 518 1.70 -6.07 18.29
CA ASP A 518 0.94 -7.30 18.58
C ASP A 518 1.60 -8.60 18.07
N ILE A 519 2.86 -8.56 17.61
CA ILE A 519 3.55 -9.71 17.02
C ILE A 519 3.72 -10.88 17.99
N ASN A 520 3.07 -12.01 17.69
CA ASN A 520 3.22 -13.24 18.45
C ASN A 520 4.50 -13.98 18.02
N ILE A 521 5.66 -13.49 18.47
CA ILE A 521 7.01 -14.05 18.18
C ILE A 521 7.03 -15.57 18.33
N GLU A 522 6.47 -16.07 19.43
CA GLU A 522 6.29 -17.48 19.75
C GLU A 522 5.52 -18.29 18.68
N ALA A 523 4.54 -17.70 17.99
CA ALA A 523 3.81 -18.35 16.90
C ALA A 523 4.67 -18.48 15.62
N TYR A 524 5.48 -17.46 15.31
CA TYR A 524 6.42 -17.49 14.18
C TYR A 524 7.61 -18.43 14.46
N LEU A 525 8.13 -18.49 15.69
CA LEU A 525 9.11 -19.52 16.08
C LEU A 525 8.53 -20.93 15.90
N ARG A 526 7.29 -21.18 16.34
CA ARG A 526 6.57 -22.44 16.04
C ARG A 526 6.22 -22.64 14.56
N GLN A 527 6.31 -21.63 13.71
CA GLN A 527 6.18 -21.77 12.25
C GLN A 527 7.50 -22.22 11.64
N VAL A 528 8.61 -21.60 12.03
CA VAL A 528 9.97 -22.00 11.62
C VAL A 528 10.28 -23.45 12.05
N GLU A 529 9.97 -23.83 13.29
CA GLU A 529 10.17 -25.23 13.74
C GLU A 529 9.26 -26.23 13.00
N ARG A 530 8.08 -25.81 12.51
CA ARG A 530 7.26 -26.63 11.61
C ARG A 530 7.91 -26.76 10.23
N MET A 531 8.42 -25.67 9.65
CA MET A 531 9.14 -25.70 8.37
C MET A 531 10.35 -26.65 8.43
N VAL A 532 11.12 -26.63 9.52
CA VAL A 532 12.21 -27.60 9.76
C VAL A 532 11.68 -29.04 9.84
N GLY A 533 10.54 -29.26 10.50
CA GLY A 533 9.89 -30.57 10.58
C GLY A 533 9.41 -31.09 9.22
N ASP A 534 8.78 -30.23 8.43
CA ASP A 534 8.27 -30.54 7.09
C ASP A 534 9.43 -30.91 6.15
N ILE A 535 10.49 -30.10 6.09
CA ILE A 535 11.70 -30.38 5.30
C ILE A 535 12.34 -31.70 5.73
N ARG A 536 12.50 -31.94 7.05
CA ARG A 536 13.04 -33.21 7.57
C ARG A 536 12.17 -34.41 7.18
N SER A 537 10.85 -34.26 7.05
CA SER A 537 9.96 -35.37 6.67
C SER A 537 10.13 -35.84 5.22
N GLN A 538 10.75 -35.01 4.36
CA GLN A 538 11.08 -35.34 2.98
C GLN A 538 12.47 -36.00 2.83
N LEU A 539 13.29 -36.00 3.88
CA LEU A 539 14.69 -36.43 3.87
C LEU A 539 14.89 -37.83 4.48
N ALA A 540 15.96 -38.51 4.06
CA ALA A 540 16.40 -39.76 4.68
C ALA A 540 17.27 -39.47 5.92
N ASP A 541 17.27 -40.37 6.92
CA ASP A 541 18.05 -40.27 8.17
C ASP A 541 19.57 -40.06 7.95
N ASN A 542 20.08 -40.42 6.76
CA ASN A 542 21.49 -40.34 6.37
C ASN A 542 21.74 -39.38 5.18
N ALA A 543 20.82 -38.45 4.90
CA ALA A 543 20.95 -37.48 3.83
C ALA A 543 22.22 -36.63 3.97
N SER A 544 22.90 -36.37 2.84
CA SER A 544 24.11 -35.54 2.78
C SER A 544 23.78 -34.04 2.93
N PRO A 545 24.77 -33.20 3.30
CA PRO A 545 24.58 -31.74 3.38
C PRO A 545 24.10 -31.07 2.09
N ASP A 546 24.32 -31.71 0.93
CA ASP A 546 23.82 -31.23 -0.37
C ASP A 546 22.34 -31.62 -0.61
N GLU A 547 21.94 -32.84 -0.26
CA GLU A 547 20.53 -33.28 -0.31
C GLU A 547 19.65 -32.46 0.65
N VAL A 548 20.14 -32.23 1.88
CA VAL A 548 19.47 -31.39 2.89
C VAL A 548 19.31 -29.94 2.40
N ARG A 549 20.35 -29.37 1.77
CA ARG A 549 20.30 -28.03 1.15
C ARG A 549 19.29 -27.97 0.00
N LYS A 550 19.26 -28.98 -0.86
CA LYS A 550 18.30 -29.06 -1.99
C LYS A 550 16.86 -29.14 -1.52
N ALA A 551 16.56 -29.91 -0.47
CA ALA A 551 15.24 -29.93 0.16
C ALA A 551 14.87 -28.57 0.79
N LEU A 552 15.82 -27.87 1.41
CA LEU A 552 15.61 -26.50 1.93
C LEU A 552 15.28 -25.50 0.81
N ASN A 553 15.99 -25.54 -0.32
CA ASN A 553 15.68 -24.69 -1.49
C ASN A 553 14.28 -25.01 -2.04
N HIS A 554 14.00 -26.28 -2.34
CA HIS A 554 12.72 -26.71 -2.91
C HIS A 554 11.54 -26.31 -2.01
N TYR A 555 11.64 -26.56 -0.71
CA TYR A 555 10.59 -26.21 0.24
C TYR A 555 10.33 -24.70 0.32
N LEU A 556 11.38 -23.86 0.30
CA LEU A 556 11.22 -22.40 0.37
C LEU A 556 10.68 -21.83 -0.95
N PHE A 557 11.42 -22.03 -2.04
CA PHE A 557 11.24 -21.26 -3.26
C PHE A 557 10.18 -21.89 -4.18
N GLU A 558 10.10 -23.23 -4.27
CA GLU A 558 9.15 -23.93 -5.13
C GLU A 558 7.82 -24.26 -4.41
N ASP A 559 7.85 -24.96 -3.27
CA ASP A 559 6.63 -25.38 -2.53
C ASP A 559 5.89 -24.20 -1.88
N ASN A 560 6.63 -23.24 -1.31
CA ASN A 560 6.07 -22.17 -0.48
C ASN A 560 6.11 -20.77 -1.12
N GLY A 561 6.74 -20.62 -2.29
CA GLY A 561 6.78 -19.37 -3.05
C GLY A 561 7.48 -18.21 -2.35
N PHE A 562 8.49 -18.46 -1.51
CA PHE A 562 9.35 -17.40 -1.00
C PHE A 562 10.13 -16.76 -2.16
N HIS A 563 10.25 -15.44 -2.19
CA HIS A 563 11.05 -14.73 -3.20
C HIS A 563 11.64 -13.42 -2.68
N GLY A 564 12.68 -12.93 -3.35
CA GLY A 564 13.23 -11.62 -3.05
C GLY A 564 12.31 -10.48 -3.46
N ALA A 565 12.30 -9.40 -2.68
CA ALA A 565 11.59 -8.17 -2.99
C ALA A 565 12.26 -7.45 -4.18
N ARG A 566 11.59 -7.38 -5.33
CA ARG A 566 12.20 -6.88 -6.59
C ARG A 566 11.63 -5.54 -7.07
N PHE A 567 10.42 -5.19 -6.65
CA PHE A 567 9.71 -3.95 -7.07
C PHE A 567 9.57 -2.99 -5.92
N ASP A 568 8.98 -3.44 -4.82
CA ASP A 568 8.84 -2.68 -3.58
C ASP A 568 10.03 -2.91 -2.64
N TYR A 569 11.26 -3.00 -3.19
CA TYR A 569 12.50 -3.29 -2.44
C TYR A 569 12.67 -2.36 -1.23
N TYR A 570 12.30 -1.08 -1.39
CA TYR A 570 12.40 -0.05 -0.36
C TYR A 570 11.18 0.00 0.58
N HIS A 571 10.25 -0.94 0.53
CA HIS A 571 9.13 -1.00 1.47
C HIS A 571 9.55 -1.65 2.79
N ARG A 572 9.31 -0.98 3.93
CA ARG A 572 9.81 -1.38 5.25
C ARG A 572 9.46 -2.82 5.64
N ALA A 573 8.28 -3.31 5.21
CA ALA A 573 7.83 -4.68 5.46
C ALA A 573 8.85 -5.74 5.04
N ASN A 574 9.58 -5.52 3.94
CA ASN A 574 10.55 -6.47 3.40
C ASN A 574 11.80 -6.64 4.31
N SER A 575 11.94 -5.79 5.34
CA SER A 575 12.95 -5.94 6.41
C SER A 575 12.45 -6.74 7.64
N TYR A 576 11.14 -7.01 7.78
CA TYR A 576 10.57 -7.67 8.95
C TYR A 576 10.44 -9.19 8.75
N MET A 577 10.88 -9.97 9.73
CA MET A 577 10.88 -11.44 9.65
C MET A 577 9.47 -12.05 9.60
N ASN A 578 8.47 -11.45 10.26
CA ASN A 578 7.10 -11.96 10.17
C ASN A 578 6.46 -11.66 8.80
N ARG A 579 6.74 -10.49 8.20
CA ARG A 579 6.28 -10.17 6.85
C ARG A 579 6.85 -11.13 5.82
N LEU A 580 8.15 -11.43 5.90
CA LEU A 580 8.75 -12.49 5.10
C LEU A 580 8.05 -13.85 5.32
N LEU A 581 7.69 -14.20 6.56
CA LEU A 581 6.99 -15.46 6.86
C LEU A 581 5.50 -15.48 6.45
N ASP A 582 4.82 -14.34 6.37
CA ASP A 582 3.41 -14.21 5.99
C ASP A 582 3.23 -13.98 4.48
N ASP A 583 3.85 -12.90 3.98
CA ASP A 583 3.71 -12.37 2.62
C ASP A 583 4.67 -13.06 1.62
N ARG A 584 5.64 -13.84 2.12
CA ARG A 584 6.67 -14.60 1.36
C ARG A 584 7.72 -13.77 0.61
N GLU A 585 7.59 -12.45 0.58
CA GLU A 585 8.52 -11.49 -0.02
C GLU A 585 9.50 -10.89 1.01
N GLY A 586 10.75 -10.60 0.63
CA GLY A 586 11.68 -9.91 1.54
C GLY A 586 13.04 -9.50 0.97
N LEU A 587 13.78 -8.71 1.76
CA LEU A 587 15.13 -8.24 1.43
C LEU A 587 16.20 -9.35 1.50
N PRO A 588 17.37 -9.18 0.84
CA PRO A 588 18.43 -10.19 0.84
C PRO A 588 18.89 -10.63 2.22
N ILE A 589 18.99 -9.68 3.15
CA ILE A 589 19.37 -9.96 4.54
C ILE A 589 18.27 -10.71 5.31
N THR A 590 17.00 -10.38 5.09
CA THR A 590 15.86 -11.02 5.76
C THR A 590 15.74 -12.48 5.31
N LEU A 591 15.81 -12.73 4.00
CA LEU A 591 15.84 -14.07 3.41
C LEU A 591 17.09 -14.86 3.84
N SER A 592 18.27 -14.22 3.85
CA SER A 592 19.49 -14.88 4.32
C SER A 592 19.44 -15.28 5.78
N VAL A 593 18.84 -14.47 6.66
CA VAL A 593 18.62 -14.85 8.06
C VAL A 593 17.68 -16.06 8.16
N LEU A 594 16.56 -16.08 7.43
CA LEU A 594 15.65 -17.24 7.41
C LEU A 594 16.37 -18.51 6.91
N TYR A 595 17.11 -18.40 5.82
CA TYR A 595 17.86 -19.50 5.20
C TYR A 595 18.97 -20.04 6.11
N MET A 596 19.77 -19.17 6.72
CA MET A 596 20.81 -19.54 7.71
C MET A 596 20.20 -20.30 8.89
N GLU A 597 19.09 -19.80 9.44
CA GLU A 597 18.52 -20.32 10.68
C GLU A 597 17.74 -21.62 10.49
N LEU A 598 17.11 -21.82 9.32
CA LEU A 598 16.60 -23.13 8.89
C LEU A 598 17.75 -24.10 8.61
N GLY A 599 18.76 -23.69 7.85
CA GLY A 599 19.92 -24.51 7.50
C GLY A 599 20.67 -25.03 8.73
N LYS A 600 20.97 -24.16 9.71
CA LYS A 600 21.58 -24.56 10.99
C LYS A 600 20.72 -25.57 11.75
N ARG A 601 19.40 -25.37 11.83
CA ARG A 601 18.46 -26.32 12.46
C ARG A 601 18.39 -27.65 11.70
N LEU A 602 18.64 -27.64 10.39
CA LEU A 602 18.79 -28.83 9.56
C LEU A 602 20.20 -29.49 9.62
N GLY A 603 21.15 -28.90 10.36
CA GLY A 603 22.51 -29.43 10.54
C GLY A 603 23.56 -28.89 9.56
N LEU A 604 23.21 -27.91 8.71
CA LEU A 604 24.13 -27.30 7.75
C LEU A 604 25.01 -26.23 8.41
N GLN A 605 26.30 -26.22 8.08
CA GLN A 605 27.23 -25.17 8.52
C GLN A 605 27.12 -23.94 7.61
N ILE A 606 26.23 -23.00 7.93
CA ILE A 606 25.97 -21.80 7.11
C ILE A 606 26.26 -20.50 7.87
N ASP A 607 27.18 -19.72 7.32
CA ASP A 607 27.54 -18.36 7.73
C ASP A 607 26.81 -17.32 6.86
N GLY A 608 26.56 -16.12 7.39
CA GLY A 608 26.16 -14.95 6.60
C GLY A 608 27.38 -14.17 6.12
N VAL A 609 27.31 -13.59 4.91
CA VAL A 609 28.41 -12.79 4.30
C VAL A 609 27.86 -11.47 3.79
N GLY A 610 28.27 -10.38 4.44
CA GLY A 610 27.70 -9.05 4.28
C GLY A 610 28.42 -8.18 3.26
N ILE A 611 28.43 -8.57 1.98
CA ILE A 611 29.03 -7.80 0.88
C ILE A 611 28.42 -6.38 0.74
N PRO A 612 29.09 -5.43 0.05
CA PRO A 612 28.51 -4.11 -0.24
C PRO A 612 27.21 -4.23 -1.06
N GLY A 613 26.19 -3.42 -0.73
CA GLY A 613 24.86 -3.43 -1.37
C GLY A 613 24.00 -4.64 -0.97
N HIS A 614 24.52 -5.85 -1.14
CA HIS A 614 23.78 -7.12 -1.07
C HIS A 614 24.13 -7.98 0.15
N PHE A 615 23.41 -9.07 0.42
CA PHE A 615 23.75 -10.00 1.50
C PHE A 615 23.49 -11.43 1.05
N ILE A 616 24.51 -12.29 1.19
CA ILE A 616 24.50 -13.69 0.75
C ILE A 616 24.90 -14.61 1.90
N VAL A 617 24.83 -15.93 1.70
CA VAL A 617 25.28 -16.93 2.68
C VAL A 617 26.42 -17.78 2.13
N ARG A 618 27.19 -18.41 3.02
CA ARG A 618 28.26 -19.34 2.69
C ARG A 618 28.10 -20.63 3.49
N GLN A 619 27.89 -21.74 2.79
CA GLN A 619 27.90 -23.08 3.36
C GLN A 619 29.32 -23.67 3.33
N ARG A 620 29.72 -24.34 4.42
CA ARG A 620 30.91 -25.21 4.46
C ARG A 620 30.52 -26.65 4.21
N ILE A 621 31.28 -27.36 3.37
CA ILE A 621 31.19 -28.81 3.17
C ILE A 621 32.62 -29.35 3.12
N ASP A 622 33.03 -30.06 4.18
CA ASP A 622 34.43 -30.45 4.41
C ASP A 622 35.40 -29.27 4.24
N ASP A 623 36.33 -29.32 3.29
CA ASP A 623 37.27 -28.23 2.96
C ASP A 623 36.72 -27.21 1.92
N GLU A 624 35.53 -27.46 1.35
CA GLU A 624 34.92 -26.63 0.30
C GLU A 624 33.95 -25.57 0.84
N MET A 625 33.83 -24.47 0.08
CA MET A 625 33.05 -23.27 0.43
C MET A 625 32.08 -22.94 -0.71
N LEU A 626 30.78 -23.14 -0.49
CA LEU A 626 29.73 -22.78 -1.45
C LEU A 626 29.10 -21.44 -1.05
N TYR A 627 29.07 -20.49 -1.99
CA TYR A 627 28.32 -19.24 -1.84
C TYR A 627 26.92 -19.42 -2.43
N ILE A 628 25.90 -18.94 -1.71
CA ILE A 628 24.49 -19.14 -2.05
C ILE A 628 23.77 -17.80 -1.87
N ASP A 629 22.83 -17.49 -2.76
CA ASP A 629 21.99 -16.30 -2.70
C ASP A 629 20.51 -16.61 -2.41
N PRO A 630 20.05 -16.51 -1.14
CA PRO A 630 18.65 -16.70 -0.79
C PRO A 630 17.70 -15.61 -1.32
N PHE A 631 18.21 -14.50 -1.88
CA PHE A 631 17.41 -13.50 -2.58
C PHE A 631 17.11 -13.88 -4.04
N ASP A 632 17.93 -14.77 -4.61
CA ASP A 632 17.86 -15.30 -5.98
C ASP A 632 17.56 -16.80 -5.91
N GLU A 633 16.47 -17.16 -5.22
CA GLU A 633 15.91 -18.52 -5.09
C GLU A 633 16.90 -19.59 -4.58
N GLY A 634 17.89 -19.17 -3.77
CA GLY A 634 18.90 -20.07 -3.23
C GLY A 634 19.94 -20.53 -4.26
N LYS A 635 20.12 -19.75 -5.34
CA LYS A 635 21.12 -19.97 -6.39
C LYS A 635 22.54 -20.10 -5.82
N GLU A 636 23.29 -21.06 -6.34
CA GLU A 636 24.74 -21.19 -6.10
C GLU A 636 25.52 -20.15 -6.91
N LEU A 637 26.43 -19.44 -6.26
CA LEU A 637 27.23 -18.37 -6.87
C LEU A 637 28.68 -18.80 -7.11
N SER A 638 29.19 -18.52 -8.31
CA SER A 638 30.62 -18.55 -8.57
C SER A 638 31.35 -17.39 -7.89
N MET A 639 32.63 -17.56 -7.60
CA MET A 639 33.47 -16.52 -6.97
C MET A 639 33.54 -15.22 -7.81
N ASP A 640 33.35 -15.28 -9.13
CA ASP A 640 33.31 -14.08 -9.98
C ASP A 640 31.95 -13.37 -9.93
N GLU A 641 30.83 -14.10 -9.79
CA GLU A 641 29.52 -13.49 -9.49
C GLU A 641 29.54 -12.80 -8.13
N VAL A 642 30.12 -13.42 -7.10
CA VAL A 642 30.29 -12.80 -5.76
C VAL A 642 31.09 -11.50 -5.85
N LYS A 643 32.16 -11.44 -6.66
CA LYS A 643 32.91 -10.18 -6.88
C LYS A 643 32.06 -9.12 -7.57
N ASN A 644 31.31 -9.50 -8.60
CA ASN A 644 30.49 -8.56 -9.36
C ASN A 644 29.37 -7.96 -8.51
N LEU A 645 28.64 -8.80 -7.75
CA LEU A 645 27.65 -8.39 -6.75
C LEU A 645 28.24 -7.43 -5.70
N ALA A 646 29.44 -7.74 -5.19
CA ALA A 646 30.12 -6.93 -4.17
C ALA A 646 30.69 -5.59 -4.67
N THR A 647 30.75 -5.35 -5.99
CA THR A 647 31.48 -4.19 -6.57
C THR A 647 30.70 -3.37 -7.60
N GLY A 648 29.57 -3.88 -8.11
CA GLY A 648 28.87 -3.30 -9.25
C GLY A 648 29.69 -3.47 -10.54
N ASP A 649 29.89 -4.72 -10.95
CA ASP A 649 30.62 -5.14 -12.15
C ASP A 649 32.05 -4.56 -12.27
N ARG A 650 32.72 -4.37 -11.13
CA ARG A 650 34.11 -3.90 -11.06
C ARG A 650 34.96 -4.76 -10.10
N PRO A 651 35.25 -6.02 -10.49
CA PRO A 651 36.01 -6.95 -9.66
C PRO A 651 37.44 -6.48 -9.37
N ASP A 652 37.97 -5.44 -10.04
CA ASP A 652 39.21 -4.73 -9.70
C ASP A 652 39.14 -4.00 -8.35
N ARG A 653 37.92 -3.73 -7.85
CA ARG A 653 37.63 -3.06 -6.57
C ARG A 653 37.27 -4.03 -5.44
N PHE A 654 37.37 -5.33 -5.70
CA PHE A 654 37.04 -6.34 -4.71
C PHE A 654 38.06 -6.35 -3.57
N ASP A 655 37.56 -6.45 -2.34
CA ASP A 655 38.36 -6.55 -1.12
C ASP A 655 38.00 -7.87 -0.44
N GLU A 656 39.01 -8.68 -0.07
CA GLU A 656 38.77 -9.99 0.55
C GLU A 656 38.00 -9.87 1.88
N ARG A 657 38.06 -8.70 2.53
CA ARG A 657 37.30 -8.39 3.76
C ARG A 657 35.78 -8.39 3.53
N PHE A 658 35.30 -8.26 2.28
CA PHE A 658 33.88 -8.44 1.96
C PHE A 658 33.39 -9.88 2.19
N LEU A 659 34.30 -10.86 2.33
CA LEU A 659 33.98 -12.27 2.62
C LEU A 659 34.13 -12.65 4.09
N GLU A 660 34.43 -11.69 4.98
CA GLU A 660 34.40 -11.91 6.42
C GLU A 660 32.99 -12.36 6.87
N THR A 661 32.94 -13.32 7.81
CA THR A 661 31.68 -13.79 8.38
C THR A 661 30.98 -12.63 9.09
N ALA A 662 29.76 -12.31 8.67
CA ALA A 662 28.94 -11.30 9.32
C ALA A 662 28.59 -11.78 10.75
N SER A 663 29.08 -11.07 11.77
CA SER A 663 28.73 -11.35 13.16
C SER A 663 27.22 -11.13 13.39
N PRO A 664 26.58 -11.81 14.36
CA PRO A 664 25.17 -11.57 14.69
C PRO A 664 24.86 -10.09 14.96
N LYS A 665 25.79 -9.36 15.60
CA LYS A 665 25.69 -7.91 15.80
C LYS A 665 25.62 -7.14 14.47
N ASN A 666 26.52 -7.43 13.54
CA ASN A 666 26.59 -6.75 12.25
C ASN A 666 25.36 -7.05 11.39
N ILE A 667 24.80 -8.27 11.48
CA ILE A 667 23.54 -8.65 10.81
C ILE A 667 22.38 -7.80 11.34
N LEU A 668 22.17 -7.79 12.66
CA LEU A 668 21.05 -7.06 13.29
C LEU A 668 21.18 -5.54 13.11
N MET A 669 22.40 -5.00 13.22
CA MET A 669 22.66 -3.58 12.91
C MET A 669 22.38 -3.26 11.43
N ARG A 670 22.69 -4.16 10.49
CA ARG A 670 22.38 -3.94 9.06
C ARG A 670 20.88 -4.00 8.78
N MET A 671 20.12 -4.90 9.42
CA MET A 671 18.65 -4.90 9.32
C MET A 671 18.04 -3.60 9.85
N LEU A 672 18.48 -3.12 11.02
CA LEU A 672 18.02 -1.84 11.59
C LEU A 672 18.49 -0.62 10.79
N ASN A 673 19.68 -0.65 10.19
CA ASN A 673 20.18 0.43 9.34
C ASN A 673 19.43 0.51 8.00
N ASN A 674 18.94 -0.60 7.45
CA ASN A 674 18.02 -0.57 6.31
C ASN A 674 16.74 0.20 6.69
N LEU A 675 16.10 -0.18 7.81
CA LEU A 675 14.89 0.49 8.32
C LEU A 675 15.12 1.97 8.65
N LEU A 676 16.27 2.31 9.23
CA LEU A 676 16.66 3.70 9.50
C LEU A 676 16.85 4.50 8.21
N GLY A 677 17.48 3.93 7.18
CA GLY A 677 17.61 4.56 5.86
C GLY A 677 16.25 4.87 5.23
N LEU A 678 15.32 3.92 5.25
CA LEU A 678 13.96 4.13 4.75
C LEU A 678 13.23 5.25 5.53
N ALA A 679 13.33 5.28 6.86
CA ALA A 679 12.75 6.37 7.65
C ALA A 679 13.48 7.72 7.49
N GLN A 680 14.73 7.74 7.01
CA GLN A 680 15.41 8.97 6.59
C GLN A 680 14.88 9.47 5.25
N ASP A 681 14.72 8.58 4.26
CA ASP A 681 14.21 8.91 2.92
C ASP A 681 12.72 9.30 2.95
N GLU A 682 11.93 8.73 3.88
CA GLU A 682 10.52 9.09 4.14
C GLU A 682 10.33 10.31 5.09
N GLU A 683 11.42 10.89 5.62
CA GLU A 683 11.42 11.90 6.70
C GLU A 683 10.67 11.50 8.01
N ASP A 684 10.39 10.20 8.24
CA ASP A 684 9.69 9.68 9.42
C ASP A 684 10.56 9.75 10.70
N LYS A 685 10.61 10.93 11.32
CA LYS A 685 11.37 11.19 12.55
C LYS A 685 10.99 10.30 13.72
N GLU A 686 9.74 9.86 13.84
CA GLU A 686 9.35 8.93 14.91
C GLU A 686 9.85 7.51 14.60
N GLY A 687 9.80 7.07 13.34
CA GLY A 687 10.39 5.81 12.86
C GLY A 687 11.91 5.78 13.06
N MET A 688 12.61 6.83 12.60
CA MET A 688 14.04 7.02 12.84
C MET A 688 14.39 6.86 14.33
N LEU A 689 13.61 7.48 15.23
CA LEU A 689 13.83 7.35 16.66
C LEU A 689 13.69 5.91 17.14
N ARG A 690 12.61 5.21 16.74
CA ARG A 690 12.37 3.82 17.16
C ARG A 690 13.52 2.90 16.78
N TYR A 691 14.02 2.98 15.55
CA TYR A 691 15.16 2.17 15.10
C TYR A 691 16.47 2.58 15.81
N LEU A 692 16.67 3.87 16.08
CA LEU A 692 17.84 4.36 16.82
C LEU A 692 17.87 3.91 18.28
N GLU A 693 16.73 3.79 18.98
CA GLU A 693 16.72 3.23 20.34
C GLU A 693 17.17 1.75 20.37
N VAL A 694 16.74 0.94 19.40
CA VAL A 694 17.14 -0.48 19.31
C VAL A 694 18.58 -0.66 18.81
N LEU A 695 19.05 0.19 17.87
CA LEU A 695 20.47 0.25 17.50
C LEU A 695 21.36 0.56 18.72
N MET A 696 20.93 1.51 19.56
CA MET A 696 21.64 1.87 20.80
C MET A 696 21.51 0.82 21.91
N ALA A 697 20.66 -0.21 21.75
CA ALA A 697 20.62 -1.39 22.61
C ALA A 697 21.61 -2.49 22.17
N LEU A 698 21.95 -2.56 20.87
CA LEU A 698 23.02 -3.40 20.32
C LEU A 698 24.42 -2.77 20.50
N ASP A 699 24.51 -1.44 20.47
CA ASP A 699 25.74 -0.71 20.74
C ASP A 699 25.49 0.66 21.38
N GLU A 700 25.66 0.74 22.69
CA GLU A 700 25.51 2.01 23.43
C GLU A 700 26.70 2.98 23.25
N THR A 701 27.80 2.53 22.64
CA THR A 701 29.01 3.32 22.39
C THR A 701 29.07 3.93 20.99
N HIS A 702 28.17 3.53 20.09
CA HIS A 702 28.20 3.90 18.67
C HIS A 702 27.89 5.40 18.43
N VAL A 703 28.96 6.20 18.35
CA VAL A 703 28.93 7.68 18.34
C VAL A 703 27.96 8.28 17.30
N GLN A 704 27.97 7.79 16.06
CA GLN A 704 27.12 8.34 14.99
C GLN A 704 25.62 8.18 15.29
N ASN A 705 25.21 6.97 15.69
CA ASN A 705 23.83 6.65 16.04
C ASN A 705 23.36 7.48 17.25
N ARG A 706 24.21 7.64 18.27
CA ARG A 706 23.90 8.51 19.42
C ARG A 706 23.73 9.98 19.01
N GLY A 707 24.59 10.49 18.12
CA GLY A 707 24.49 11.85 17.59
C GLY A 707 23.21 12.09 16.78
N MET A 708 22.87 11.14 15.89
CA MET A 708 21.61 11.15 15.15
C MET A 708 20.41 11.12 16.11
N ARG A 709 20.45 10.23 17.11
CA ARG A 709 19.38 10.10 18.12
C ARG A 709 19.19 11.38 18.93
N ALA A 710 20.24 12.10 19.27
CA ALA A 710 20.13 13.40 19.94
C ALA A 710 19.34 14.42 19.09
N ILE A 711 19.64 14.51 17.80
CA ILE A 711 18.95 15.41 16.86
C ILE A 711 17.47 15.01 16.72
N VAL A 712 17.19 13.73 16.44
CA VAL A 712 15.82 13.23 16.26
C VAL A 712 14.98 13.35 17.54
N ARG A 713 15.59 13.11 18.72
CA ARG A 713 14.93 13.36 20.02
C ARG A 713 14.55 14.83 20.19
N PHE A 714 15.39 15.77 19.74
CA PHE A 714 15.04 17.19 19.79
C PHE A 714 13.90 17.53 18.82
N GLU A 715 14.01 17.13 17.55
CA GLU A 715 13.00 17.37 16.50
C GLU A 715 11.62 16.80 16.86
N THR A 716 11.57 15.63 17.49
CA THR A 716 10.31 14.98 17.92
C THR A 716 9.74 15.50 19.25
N GLY A 717 10.44 16.44 19.91
CA GLY A 717 9.99 17.14 21.12
C GLY A 717 10.54 16.59 22.44
N ARG A 718 11.35 15.51 22.42
CA ARG A 718 11.94 14.84 23.58
C ARG A 718 13.22 15.55 24.07
N LYS A 719 13.16 16.89 24.23
CA LYS A 719 14.30 17.80 24.48
C LYS A 719 15.29 17.31 25.55
N GLN A 720 14.81 16.88 26.73
CA GLN A 720 15.70 16.43 27.80
C GLN A 720 16.47 15.17 27.43
N ALA A 721 15.87 14.22 26.70
CA ALA A 721 16.55 13.02 26.24
C ALA A 721 17.61 13.33 25.16
N ALA A 722 17.38 14.37 24.34
CA ALA A 722 18.38 14.90 23.42
C ALA A 722 19.59 15.51 24.16
N ILE A 723 19.34 16.36 25.17
CA ILE A 723 20.39 16.97 26.00
C ILE A 723 21.23 15.88 26.69
N ASN A 724 20.59 14.84 27.23
CA ASN A 724 21.29 13.73 27.89
C ASN A 724 22.24 12.96 26.95
N ASP A 725 21.94 12.85 25.65
CA ASP A 725 22.86 12.24 24.68
C ASP A 725 24.06 13.14 24.34
N LEU A 726 23.93 14.45 24.49
CA LEU A 726 25.03 15.40 24.30
C LEU A 726 25.90 15.54 25.55
N ASP A 727 25.30 15.50 26.74
CA ASP A 727 26.03 15.39 28.02
C ASP A 727 26.94 14.15 28.04
N TYR A 728 26.45 13.01 27.55
CA TYR A 728 27.26 11.80 27.40
C TYR A 728 28.54 12.03 26.59
N PHE A 729 28.51 12.83 25.50
CA PHE A 729 29.70 13.14 24.72
C PHE A 729 30.65 14.12 25.42
N LEU A 730 30.14 15.07 26.22
CA LEU A 730 30.96 16.01 26.99
C LEU A 730 31.69 15.31 28.16
N ASP A 731 31.07 14.28 28.73
CA ASP A 731 31.63 13.41 29.77
C ASP A 731 32.63 12.39 29.19
N THR A 732 32.24 11.62 28.16
CA THR A 732 33.06 10.52 27.61
C THR A 732 34.17 10.98 26.65
N ARG A 733 33.99 12.13 25.99
CA ARG A 733 34.97 12.81 25.12
C ARG A 733 35.55 11.90 24.01
N PRO A 734 34.70 11.32 23.13
CA PRO A 734 35.17 10.54 21.99
C PRO A 734 36.09 11.40 21.09
N PRO A 735 37.26 10.88 20.69
CA PRO A 735 38.30 11.66 19.98
C PRO A 735 37.88 12.17 18.59
N GLU A 736 36.81 11.63 18.01
CA GLU A 736 36.26 12.02 16.71
C GLU A 736 35.29 13.23 16.74
N LEU A 737 34.93 13.78 17.91
CA LEU A 737 33.97 14.88 18.02
C LEU A 737 34.60 16.23 18.42
N ASP A 738 34.14 17.31 17.79
CA ASP A 738 34.40 18.68 18.27
C ASP A 738 33.44 19.02 19.43
N LEU A 739 33.95 18.92 20.66
CA LEU A 739 33.20 19.18 21.88
C LEU A 739 32.65 20.63 21.96
N ASN A 740 33.21 21.60 21.22
CA ASN A 740 32.66 22.96 21.17
C ASN A 740 31.34 22.99 20.39
N GLN A 741 31.23 22.21 19.30
CA GLN A 741 29.99 22.10 18.52
C GLN A 741 28.93 21.33 19.31
N ILE A 742 29.33 20.28 20.05
CA ILE A 742 28.44 19.56 20.97
C ILE A 742 27.88 20.50 22.05
N GLN A 743 28.72 21.33 22.67
CA GLN A 743 28.27 22.32 23.65
C GLN A 743 27.30 23.35 23.03
N GLN A 744 27.62 23.90 21.85
CA GLN A 744 26.73 24.85 21.16
C GLN A 744 25.37 24.24 20.82
N MET A 745 25.34 22.99 20.34
CA MET A 745 24.08 22.29 20.04
C MET A 745 23.27 21.98 21.30
N ARG A 746 23.95 21.62 22.41
CA ARG A 746 23.33 21.43 23.73
C ARG A 746 22.72 22.73 24.27
N ASP A 747 23.43 23.85 24.14
CA ASP A 747 22.97 25.17 24.59
C ASP A 747 21.81 25.69 23.73
N TYR A 748 21.76 25.31 22.44
CA TYR A 748 20.60 25.53 21.57
C TYR A 748 19.41 24.63 21.95
N PHE A 749 19.61 23.34 22.22
CA PHE A 749 18.53 22.43 22.65
C PHE A 749 17.94 22.77 24.02
N SER A 750 18.66 23.56 24.82
CA SER A 750 18.24 24.05 26.14
C SER A 750 17.34 25.30 26.09
N GLN A 751 17.04 25.83 24.89
CA GLN A 751 16.12 26.94 24.62
C GLN A 751 14.80 26.40 24.07
#